data_AF-A0ABD1IA68-F1
#
_entry.id   AF-A0ABD1IA68-F1
#
_cell.length_a   1.000
_cell.length_b   1.000
_cell.length_c   1.000
_cell.angle_alpha   90.00
_cell.angle_beta   90.00
_cell.angle_gamma   90.00
#
_symmetry.space_group_name_H-M   'P 1'
#
loop_
_entity.id
_entity.type
_entity.pdbx_description
1 polymer ?
#
loop_
_entity_poly.entity_id
_entity_poly.type
_entity_poly.pdbx_seq_one_letter_code
_entity_poly.pdbx_strand_id
1 'polypeptide(L)'
;MDMDMHFLSSIYNKKILQSGLWLVWMCGFFLIGVSFYGTQMLKMKKPSGSTIPTITIFTAPRPFVGSIGERQTLAVRSWLGLSEHINVVLFSQDPSVSSFATSIGSRISVETKIDFTFLGTPFFHSMVARSLSSSSDISVLIDPDTILMADLFSTLRYAHKLDQDWLLFASSRNASTFPFSLQSDDGMQKLQAFLVQEASCGEKMLIAWNNGDLPLHKGVLPPFLFGKGVHNHWLVTEALVSDFRLVINATLTVSSFYLSEPDQERSWELAGNSLLGRSYGSFSFDEPNYTNSFRLSTCGGNYLFTNTDHSAAYWQGYSRPLNLRNKCLFLSTQKELLDCVEAVKSSREGCFKREALSVTNGITLPMSMESLLAMQADQNKTILLGIAGSSYKDMLMSWVCRLRYLQIPNFLVCALDDEVYDFSVLQGVPVIKCATPPTNISFDDCHFGSECFQKVTKVKSRMVLQILELGYNVLLSDVDVYWFKNPLDYLTSFGPGVLVAQSDEYNVTGAINLPRRLNSGFYYAHSDSATIAALAKVVQHAAYSNLSEQPSFYDTLCGEGGSYRLGDGQCMDPETNLQVHFLNRDLFPNGAYRGLWEEEDTKKACEERGCFVLHNNWINGRKKKLERQSTASPAVHNTCKRKQEVREETTSHSRSVSRQMKDVMVRVVHAGGRVEMYHTRIRASELIRKYPDFCITTPQVFNCPQESVLTADDVLLPGQKYFLMRRTSVEKLKRRHSARGRARGIEEAGDVSFEESTSSAQELFVSTERRADSASKKSVKEKRPFVPPIQKPKLWKESDWEPSLDSIQELSP
;
A
#
# COMPACT_ATOMS: atom_id res chain seq x y z
N MET A 1 21.67 92.36 7.07
CA MET A 1 21.73 91.51 5.85
C MET A 1 21.99 90.09 6.30
N ASP A 2 21.78 89.12 5.40
CA ASP A 2 21.85 87.67 5.63
C ASP A 2 20.74 87.05 6.48
N MET A 3 19.58 86.82 5.84
CA MET A 3 18.86 85.55 6.01
C MET A 3 17.87 85.28 4.87
N ASP A 4 18.35 84.83 3.69
CA ASP A 4 17.47 84.20 2.70
C ASP A 4 18.24 83.36 1.65
N MET A 5 18.71 82.17 2.05
CA MET A 5 19.21 81.16 1.09
C MET A 5 18.95 79.70 1.48
N HIS A 6 18.45 79.43 2.69
CA HIS A 6 18.19 78.07 3.16
C HIS A 6 16.80 77.51 2.79
N PHE A 7 15.80 78.36 2.54
CA PHE A 7 14.42 77.89 2.33
C PHE A 7 14.21 77.26 0.93
N LEU A 8 14.81 77.84 -0.12
CA LEU A 8 14.65 77.37 -1.50
C LEU A 8 15.34 76.02 -1.77
N SER A 9 16.50 75.75 -1.15
CA SER A 9 17.22 74.47 -1.29
C SER A 9 16.42 73.28 -0.71
N SER A 10 15.76 73.47 0.44
CA SER A 10 15.01 72.39 1.09
C SER A 10 13.76 71.96 0.31
N ILE A 11 13.11 72.87 -0.42
CA ILE A 11 11.90 72.57 -1.21
C ILE A 11 12.27 71.82 -2.51
N TYR A 12 13.38 72.20 -3.14
CA TYR A 12 13.83 71.56 -4.38
C TYR A 12 14.27 70.10 -4.16
N ASN A 13 15.05 69.84 -3.10
CA ASN A 13 15.50 68.48 -2.77
C ASN A 13 14.35 67.55 -2.35
N LYS A 14 13.30 68.03 -1.68
CA LYS A 14 12.13 67.19 -1.35
C LYS A 14 11.37 66.72 -2.58
N LYS A 15 11.20 67.58 -3.61
CA LYS A 15 10.55 67.18 -4.86
C LYS A 15 11.36 66.14 -5.63
N ILE A 16 12.68 66.33 -5.75
CA ILE A 16 13.55 65.36 -6.44
C ILE A 16 13.54 64.01 -5.71
N LEU A 17 13.61 64.00 -4.39
CA LEU A 17 13.56 62.75 -3.61
C LEU A 17 12.19 62.05 -3.73
N GLN A 18 11.07 62.78 -3.73
CA GLN A 18 9.74 62.21 -3.97
C GLN A 18 9.62 61.65 -5.40
N SER A 19 10.05 62.38 -6.43
CA SER A 19 10.02 61.89 -7.82
C SER A 19 10.92 60.67 -8.02
N GLY A 20 12.10 60.63 -7.38
CA GLY A 20 12.98 59.45 -7.40
C GLY A 20 12.35 58.24 -6.71
N LEU A 21 11.73 58.43 -5.53
CA LEU A 21 11.03 57.36 -4.82
C LEU A 21 9.83 56.83 -5.63
N TRP A 22 9.12 57.73 -6.33
CA TRP A 22 8.01 57.36 -7.21
C TRP A 22 8.48 56.58 -8.44
N LEU A 23 9.62 56.95 -9.03
CA LEU A 23 10.23 56.20 -10.12
C LEU A 23 10.65 54.79 -9.68
N VAL A 24 11.26 54.65 -8.49
CA VAL A 24 11.62 53.36 -7.91
C VAL A 24 10.39 52.50 -7.63
N TRP A 25 9.29 53.10 -7.14
CA TRP A 25 8.02 52.40 -6.94
C TRP A 25 7.37 51.97 -8.26
N MET A 26 7.39 52.81 -9.30
CA MET A 26 6.87 52.47 -10.63
C MET A 26 7.70 51.38 -11.31
N CYS A 27 9.03 51.45 -11.25
CA CYS A 27 9.91 50.37 -11.72
C CYS A 27 9.73 49.08 -10.89
N GLY A 28 9.53 49.20 -9.57
CA GLY A 28 9.23 48.07 -8.69
C GLY A 28 7.92 47.38 -9.05
N PHE A 29 6.83 48.12 -9.24
CA PHE A 29 5.56 47.56 -9.70
C PHE A 29 5.65 46.99 -11.12
N PHE A 30 6.39 47.63 -12.04
CA PHE A 30 6.61 47.10 -13.37
C PHE A 30 7.39 45.77 -13.33
N LEU A 31 8.45 45.68 -12.52
CA LEU A 31 9.23 44.45 -12.34
C LEU A 31 8.42 43.36 -11.61
N ILE A 32 7.57 43.70 -10.64
CA ILE A 32 6.63 42.76 -10.02
C ILE A 32 5.60 42.28 -11.06
N GLY A 33 5.09 43.17 -11.91
CA GLY A 33 4.17 42.85 -13.00
C GLY A 33 4.81 41.92 -14.05
N VAL A 34 6.03 42.22 -14.48
CA VAL A 34 6.83 41.38 -15.38
C VAL A 34 7.21 40.05 -14.71
N SER A 35 7.44 40.02 -13.39
CA SER A 35 7.68 38.79 -12.63
C SER A 35 6.40 37.95 -12.48
N PHE A 36 5.23 38.57 -12.32
CA PHE A 36 3.94 37.87 -12.31
C PHE A 36 3.56 37.35 -13.71
N TYR A 37 3.81 38.14 -14.75
CA TYR A 37 3.63 37.74 -16.14
C TYR A 37 4.61 36.63 -16.53
N GLY A 38 5.87 36.73 -16.10
CA GLY A 38 6.90 35.71 -16.30
C GLY A 38 6.60 34.42 -15.54
N THR A 39 6.11 34.49 -14.29
CA THR A 39 5.69 33.30 -13.53
C THR A 39 4.37 32.70 -13.99
N GLN A 40 3.44 33.49 -14.55
CA GLN A 40 2.29 32.95 -15.29
C GLN A 40 2.73 32.30 -16.61
N MET A 41 3.63 32.91 -17.39
CA MET A 41 4.15 32.31 -18.63
C MET A 41 4.99 31.05 -18.37
N LEU A 42 5.74 30.98 -17.27
CA LEU A 42 6.42 29.77 -16.82
C LEU A 42 5.44 28.68 -16.33
N LYS A 43 4.27 29.06 -15.80
CA LYS A 43 3.14 28.14 -15.58
C LYS A 43 2.31 27.87 -16.85
N MET A 44 2.53 28.61 -17.93
CA MET A 44 1.94 28.38 -19.26
C MET A 44 2.95 27.76 -20.22
N LYS A 45 3.80 26.84 -19.76
CA LYS A 45 4.39 25.83 -20.65
C LYS A 45 3.32 24.79 -21.02
N LYS A 46 2.29 25.26 -21.72
CA LYS A 46 1.26 24.43 -22.35
C LYS A 46 1.91 23.77 -23.57
N PRO A 47 2.01 22.44 -23.65
CA PRO A 47 2.01 21.81 -24.95
C PRO A 47 0.59 22.01 -25.49
N SER A 48 0.37 23.08 -26.26
CA SER A 48 -0.77 23.17 -27.16
C SER A 48 -0.52 22.21 -28.33
N GLY A 49 -0.61 20.92 -28.04
CA GLY A 49 -0.42 19.83 -28.98
C GLY A 49 -1.54 18.83 -28.79
N SER A 50 -2.09 18.33 -29.90
CA SER A 50 -3.06 17.24 -29.92
C SER A 50 -2.36 15.89 -29.72
N THR A 51 -1.44 15.81 -28.75
CA THR A 51 -0.63 14.62 -28.49
C THR A 51 -1.54 13.47 -28.05
N ILE A 52 -1.35 12.32 -28.70
CA ILE A 52 -2.01 11.09 -28.33
C ILE A 52 -1.29 10.55 -27.09
N PRO A 53 -2.01 10.22 -25.99
CA PRO A 53 -1.36 9.68 -24.81
C PRO A 53 -0.70 8.34 -25.12
N THR A 54 0.49 8.15 -24.57
CA THR A 54 1.14 6.85 -24.46
C THR A 54 0.47 6.04 -23.36
N ILE A 55 0.20 4.76 -23.65
CA ILE A 55 -0.54 3.89 -22.74
C ILE A 55 0.27 2.61 -22.54
N THR A 56 0.51 2.22 -21.29
CA THR A 56 1.04 0.88 -21.00
C THR A 56 -0.02 0.03 -20.31
N ILE A 57 -0.32 -1.11 -20.92
CA ILE A 57 -1.21 -2.14 -20.36
C ILE A 57 -0.35 -3.18 -19.65
N PHE A 58 -0.64 -3.37 -18.37
CA PHE A 58 0.00 -4.29 -17.46
C PHE A 58 -0.93 -5.47 -17.17
N THR A 59 -0.41 -6.68 -17.29
CA THR A 59 -1.16 -7.90 -17.02
C THR A 59 -0.23 -9.03 -16.58
N ALA A 60 -0.79 -10.12 -16.08
CA ALA A 60 -0.06 -11.31 -15.67
C ALA A 60 -0.66 -12.55 -16.35
N PRO A 61 -0.16 -12.97 -17.52
CA PRO A 61 -0.69 -14.13 -18.22
C PRO A 61 -0.21 -15.44 -17.59
N ARG A 62 -1.07 -16.46 -17.67
CA ARG A 62 -0.69 -17.86 -17.49
C ARG A 62 0.22 -18.31 -18.66
N PRO A 63 0.96 -19.43 -18.53
CA PRO A 63 1.75 -19.98 -19.64
C PRO A 63 0.92 -20.11 -20.93
N PHE A 64 1.52 -19.77 -22.07
CA PHE A 64 0.86 -19.77 -23.38
C PHE A 64 0.78 -21.18 -23.96
N VAL A 65 -0.05 -22.02 -23.33
CA VAL A 65 -0.24 -23.43 -23.67
C VAL A 65 -1.72 -23.71 -23.93
N GLY A 66 -2.01 -24.44 -25.01
CA GLY A 66 -3.38 -24.84 -25.39
C GLY A 66 -4.35 -23.67 -25.52
N SER A 67 -5.62 -23.91 -25.15
CA SER A 67 -6.71 -22.93 -25.21
C SER A 67 -6.45 -21.66 -24.39
N ILE A 68 -5.72 -21.76 -23.27
CA ILE A 68 -5.30 -20.61 -22.46
C ILE A 68 -4.37 -19.71 -23.28
N GLY A 69 -3.38 -20.29 -23.96
CA GLY A 69 -2.49 -19.55 -24.86
C GLY A 69 -3.23 -18.86 -26.01
N GLU A 70 -4.21 -19.53 -26.61
CA GLU A 70 -5.03 -18.97 -27.69
C GLU A 70 -5.89 -17.77 -27.24
N ARG A 71 -6.55 -17.88 -26.08
CA ARG A 71 -7.39 -16.80 -25.53
C ARG A 71 -6.56 -15.56 -25.16
N GLN A 72 -5.46 -15.76 -24.43
CA GLN A 72 -4.56 -14.65 -24.06
C GLN A 72 -3.91 -14.01 -25.29
N THR A 73 -3.61 -14.79 -26.34
CA THR A 73 -3.13 -14.27 -27.62
C THR A 73 -4.17 -13.37 -28.29
N LEU A 74 -5.45 -13.78 -28.30
CA LEU A 74 -6.53 -12.96 -28.86
C LEU A 74 -6.76 -11.67 -28.06
N ALA A 75 -6.72 -11.76 -26.72
CA ALA A 75 -6.79 -10.60 -25.83
C ALA A 75 -5.67 -9.60 -26.13
N VAL A 76 -4.40 -10.01 -26.05
CA VAL A 76 -3.23 -9.15 -26.31
C VAL A 76 -3.28 -8.52 -27.72
N ARG A 77 -3.69 -9.28 -28.75
CA ARG A 77 -3.87 -8.75 -30.10
C ARG A 77 -4.96 -7.68 -30.18
N SER A 78 -6.08 -7.87 -29.48
CA SER A 78 -7.14 -6.85 -29.41
C SER A 78 -6.61 -5.53 -28.85
N TRP A 79 -5.77 -5.58 -27.80
CA TRP A 79 -5.20 -4.40 -27.16
C TRP A 79 -4.23 -3.65 -28.07
N LEU A 80 -3.31 -4.38 -28.71
CA LEU A 80 -2.31 -3.82 -29.62
C LEU A 80 -2.92 -3.26 -30.91
N GLY A 81 -4.13 -3.71 -31.28
CA GLY A 81 -4.90 -3.21 -32.41
C GLY A 81 -5.64 -1.89 -32.17
N LEU A 82 -5.83 -1.46 -30.91
CA LEU A 82 -6.56 -0.21 -30.61
C LEU A 82 -5.76 1.05 -30.98
N SER A 83 -4.43 1.00 -30.87
CA SER A 83 -3.53 2.11 -31.17
C SER A 83 -2.07 1.65 -31.22
N GLU A 84 -1.26 2.30 -32.06
CA GLU A 84 0.20 2.14 -32.09
C GLU A 84 0.88 2.67 -30.82
N HIS A 85 0.21 3.56 -30.07
CA HIS A 85 0.72 4.18 -28.84
C HIS A 85 0.52 3.32 -27.58
N ILE A 86 0.05 2.07 -27.75
CA ILE A 86 -0.14 1.09 -26.68
C ILE A 86 1.06 0.15 -26.64
N ASN A 87 1.69 0.08 -25.47
CA ASN A 87 2.67 -0.92 -25.09
C ASN A 87 2.05 -1.92 -24.10
N VAL A 88 2.59 -3.12 -24.03
CA VAL A 88 2.14 -4.18 -23.13
C VAL A 88 3.30 -4.70 -22.29
N VAL A 89 3.08 -4.84 -20.98
CA VAL A 89 4.01 -5.43 -20.02
C VAL A 89 3.35 -6.68 -19.43
N LEU A 90 3.97 -7.84 -19.67
CA LEU A 90 3.53 -9.14 -19.19
C LEU A 90 4.35 -9.52 -17.95
N PHE A 91 3.71 -9.65 -16.80
CA PHE A 91 4.35 -10.14 -15.58
C PHE A 91 4.30 -11.67 -15.55
N SER A 92 5.44 -12.32 -15.74
CA SER A 92 5.55 -13.78 -15.63
C SER A 92 7.01 -14.21 -15.48
N GLN A 93 7.22 -15.39 -14.88
CA GLN A 93 8.51 -16.09 -14.85
C GLN A 93 8.56 -17.23 -15.88
N ASP A 94 7.47 -17.52 -16.59
CA ASP A 94 7.36 -18.66 -17.50
C ASP A 94 8.02 -18.38 -18.88
N PRO A 95 8.86 -19.30 -19.40
CA PRO A 95 9.52 -19.12 -20.70
C PRO A 95 8.57 -18.94 -21.90
N SER A 96 7.36 -19.53 -21.86
CA SER A 96 6.38 -19.41 -22.95
C SER A 96 5.90 -17.97 -23.14
N VAL A 97 5.82 -17.19 -22.06
CA VAL A 97 5.43 -15.77 -22.10
C VAL A 97 6.53 -14.93 -22.78
N SER A 98 7.80 -15.26 -22.54
CA SER A 98 8.94 -14.62 -23.20
C SER A 98 9.03 -14.95 -24.69
N SER A 99 8.76 -16.21 -25.04
CA SER A 99 8.64 -16.66 -26.44
C SER A 99 7.50 -15.93 -27.17
N PHE A 100 6.31 -15.88 -26.54
CA PHE A 100 5.14 -15.17 -27.05
C PHE A 100 5.44 -13.67 -27.29
N ALA A 101 5.99 -12.95 -26.30
CA ALA A 101 6.31 -11.53 -26.43
C ALA A 101 7.26 -11.28 -27.63
N THR A 102 8.29 -12.12 -27.77
CA THR A 102 9.25 -12.06 -28.89
C THR A 102 8.55 -12.30 -30.24
N SER A 103 7.56 -13.19 -30.29
CA SER A 103 6.82 -13.52 -31.52
C SER A 103 5.89 -12.41 -32.05
N ILE A 104 5.38 -11.54 -31.16
CA ILE A 104 4.42 -10.49 -31.53
C ILE A 104 5.13 -9.17 -31.87
N GLY A 105 6.24 -8.86 -31.18
CA GLY A 105 7.14 -7.75 -31.52
C GLY A 105 7.38 -6.75 -30.38
N SER A 106 8.14 -5.71 -30.70
CA SER A 106 8.79 -4.79 -29.73
C SER A 106 7.87 -3.97 -28.83
N ARG A 107 6.54 -3.96 -29.07
CA ARG A 107 5.55 -3.31 -28.19
C ARG A 107 5.18 -4.16 -26.97
N ILE A 108 5.62 -5.42 -26.90
CA ILE A 108 5.48 -6.28 -25.73
C ILE A 108 6.83 -6.42 -25.02
N SER A 109 6.81 -6.33 -23.69
CA SER A 109 7.93 -6.68 -22.82
C SER A 109 7.49 -7.63 -21.71
N VAL A 110 8.41 -8.44 -21.19
CA VAL A 110 8.17 -9.32 -20.03
C VAL A 110 8.95 -8.77 -18.83
N GLU A 111 8.27 -8.69 -17.69
CA GLU A 111 8.85 -8.23 -16.43
C GLU A 111 8.81 -9.34 -15.38
N THR A 112 9.99 -9.73 -14.90
CA THR A 112 10.19 -10.80 -13.91
C THR A 112 10.48 -10.26 -12.52
N LYS A 113 10.76 -8.95 -12.37
CA LYS A 113 11.21 -8.30 -11.13
C LYS A 113 10.04 -7.84 -10.25
N ILE A 114 9.08 -8.73 -10.04
CA ILE A 114 8.00 -8.58 -9.05
C ILE A 114 7.95 -9.83 -8.16
N ASP A 115 7.19 -9.77 -7.06
CA ASP A 115 6.98 -10.94 -6.22
C ASP A 115 5.96 -11.92 -6.83
N PHE A 116 6.25 -13.22 -6.68
CA PHE A 116 5.37 -14.33 -7.05
C PHE A 116 5.24 -15.32 -5.87
N THR A 117 4.14 -16.09 -5.83
CA THR A 117 4.03 -17.28 -4.98
C THR A 117 4.92 -18.41 -5.52
N PHE A 118 5.14 -19.44 -4.71
CA PHE A 118 5.81 -20.68 -5.17
C PHE A 118 5.11 -21.38 -6.34
N LEU A 119 3.83 -21.06 -6.62
CA LEU A 119 3.07 -21.58 -7.78
C LEU A 119 3.06 -20.62 -8.98
N GLY A 120 3.93 -19.60 -8.99
CA GLY A 120 4.04 -18.61 -10.06
C GLY A 120 2.89 -17.60 -10.13
N THR A 121 2.01 -17.51 -9.12
CA THR A 121 0.95 -16.50 -9.08
C THR A 121 1.55 -15.15 -8.66
N PRO A 122 1.43 -14.07 -9.44
CA PRO A 122 2.02 -12.79 -9.07
C PRO A 122 1.23 -12.06 -7.99
N PHE A 123 1.97 -11.33 -7.15
CA PHE A 123 1.40 -10.47 -6.13
C PHE A 123 1.00 -9.10 -6.69
N PHE A 124 -0.26 -8.74 -6.50
CA PHE A 124 -0.87 -7.50 -6.99
C PHE A 124 -0.20 -6.24 -6.45
N HIS A 125 0.23 -6.21 -5.18
CA HIS A 125 0.97 -5.06 -4.63
C HIS A 125 2.27 -4.78 -5.38
N SER A 126 3.00 -5.84 -5.76
CA SER A 126 4.24 -5.72 -6.53
C SER A 126 3.96 -5.34 -7.99
N MET A 127 2.86 -5.85 -8.58
CA MET A 127 2.38 -5.39 -9.90
C MET A 127 2.05 -3.90 -9.89
N VAL A 128 1.21 -3.43 -8.95
CA VAL A 128 0.83 -2.01 -8.82
C VAL A 128 2.06 -1.13 -8.59
N ALA A 129 2.97 -1.52 -7.69
CA ALA A 129 4.20 -0.78 -7.44
C ALA A 129 5.09 -0.68 -8.69
N ARG A 130 5.15 -1.74 -9.51
CA ARG A 130 5.90 -1.71 -10.78
C ARG A 130 5.18 -0.90 -11.85
N SER A 131 3.86 -0.99 -11.99
CA SER A 131 3.06 -0.16 -12.90
C SER A 131 3.13 1.33 -12.58
N LEU A 132 3.24 1.70 -11.29
CA LEU A 132 3.47 3.07 -10.85
C LEU A 132 4.83 3.67 -11.27
N SER A 133 5.81 2.82 -11.59
CA SER A 133 7.11 3.25 -12.13
C SER A 133 7.13 3.35 -13.67
N SER A 134 5.96 3.31 -14.32
CA SER A 134 5.81 3.49 -15.76
C SER A 134 6.10 4.93 -16.18
N SER A 135 6.77 5.11 -17.33
CA SER A 135 7.00 6.42 -17.93
C SER A 135 5.93 6.85 -18.94
N SER A 136 4.87 6.05 -19.13
CA SER A 136 3.75 6.40 -20.01
C SER A 136 2.81 7.42 -19.39
N ASP A 137 1.97 8.07 -20.19
CA ASP A 137 0.96 9.02 -19.69
C ASP A 137 -0.16 8.32 -18.89
N ILE A 138 -0.52 7.09 -19.31
CA ILE A 138 -1.57 6.28 -18.71
C ILE A 138 -1.04 4.86 -18.45
N SER A 139 -1.35 4.35 -17.25
CA SER A 139 -1.16 2.94 -16.88
C SER A 139 -2.52 2.26 -16.80
N VAL A 140 -2.61 1.02 -17.27
CA VAL A 140 -3.82 0.18 -17.23
C VAL A 140 -3.46 -1.18 -16.64
N LEU A 141 -4.18 -1.67 -15.65
CA LEU A 141 -4.14 -3.05 -15.16
C LEU A 141 -5.39 -3.79 -15.68
N ILE A 142 -5.16 -4.96 -16.29
CA ILE A 142 -6.22 -5.78 -16.89
C ILE A 142 -5.92 -7.28 -16.71
N ASP A 143 -6.96 -8.08 -16.55
CA ASP A 143 -6.88 -9.54 -16.59
C ASP A 143 -6.49 -10.06 -18.01
N PRO A 144 -5.61 -11.09 -18.11
CA PRO A 144 -5.00 -11.52 -19.37
C PRO A 144 -5.97 -12.14 -20.40
N ASP A 145 -7.15 -12.61 -19.98
CA ASP A 145 -8.15 -13.19 -20.90
C ASP A 145 -9.16 -12.12 -21.41
N THR A 146 -9.02 -10.86 -21.00
CA THR A 146 -10.00 -9.80 -21.30
C THR A 146 -9.76 -9.17 -22.67
N ILE A 147 -10.72 -9.29 -23.58
CA ILE A 147 -10.69 -8.69 -24.91
C ILE A 147 -11.24 -7.25 -24.82
N LEU A 148 -10.55 -6.30 -25.46
CA LEU A 148 -10.88 -4.86 -25.42
C LEU A 148 -11.37 -4.36 -26.78
N MET A 149 -12.38 -3.48 -26.77
CA MET A 149 -12.94 -2.84 -27.96
C MET A 149 -12.39 -1.43 -28.18
N ALA A 150 -12.67 -0.85 -29.36
CA ALA A 150 -12.17 0.46 -29.80
C ALA A 150 -12.52 1.64 -28.86
N ASP A 151 -13.62 1.53 -28.12
CA ASP A 151 -14.11 2.56 -27.19
C ASP A 151 -13.23 2.80 -25.96
N LEU A 152 -12.35 1.87 -25.59
CA LEU A 152 -11.39 2.07 -24.51
C LEU A 152 -10.44 3.23 -24.84
N PHE A 153 -9.88 3.23 -26.06
CA PHE A 153 -8.86 4.19 -26.45
C PHE A 153 -9.43 5.62 -26.55
N SER A 154 -10.63 5.79 -27.10
CA SER A 154 -11.31 7.08 -27.12
C SER A 154 -11.65 7.56 -25.70
N THR A 155 -12.08 6.65 -24.82
CA THR A 155 -12.43 6.96 -23.42
C THR A 155 -11.21 7.37 -22.59
N LEU A 156 -10.09 6.65 -22.70
CA LEU A 156 -8.82 7.03 -22.06
C LEU A 156 -8.26 8.34 -22.61
N ARG A 157 -8.37 8.57 -23.94
CA ARG A 157 -8.00 9.85 -24.57
C ARG A 157 -8.90 11.02 -24.15
N TYR A 158 -10.13 10.76 -23.73
CA TYR A 158 -10.99 11.77 -23.12
C TYR A 158 -10.58 12.03 -21.67
N ALA A 159 -10.41 11.00 -20.85
CA ALA A 159 -9.98 11.11 -19.45
C ALA A 159 -8.61 11.82 -19.30
N HIS A 160 -7.66 11.56 -20.19
CA HIS A 160 -6.35 12.24 -20.20
C HIS A 160 -6.41 13.76 -20.44
N LYS A 161 -7.54 14.31 -20.93
CA LYS A 161 -7.74 15.75 -21.09
C LYS A 161 -8.25 16.45 -19.81
N LEU A 162 -8.51 15.69 -18.75
CA LEU A 162 -8.93 16.23 -17.46
C LEU A 162 -7.72 16.85 -16.74
N ASP A 163 -7.90 18.03 -16.16
CA ASP A 163 -6.85 18.81 -15.47
C ASP A 163 -6.65 18.34 -14.00
N GLN A 164 -6.80 17.03 -13.76
CA GLN A 164 -6.78 16.40 -12.44
C GLN A 164 -6.26 14.96 -12.52
N ASP A 165 -5.61 14.48 -11.46
CA ASP A 165 -5.28 13.06 -11.33
C ASP A 165 -6.54 12.22 -11.08
N TRP A 166 -6.64 11.11 -11.79
CA TRP A 166 -7.80 10.22 -11.77
C TRP A 166 -7.42 8.74 -11.63
N LEU A 167 -8.39 7.95 -11.19
CA LEU A 167 -8.43 6.50 -11.30
C LEU A 167 -9.75 6.13 -11.98
N LEU A 168 -9.68 5.40 -13.07
CA LEU A 168 -10.81 4.96 -13.87
C LEU A 168 -10.96 3.44 -13.73
N PHE A 169 -12.18 2.94 -13.58
CA PHE A 169 -12.46 1.51 -13.57
C PHE A 169 -13.66 1.15 -14.46
N ALA A 170 -13.63 -0.05 -15.01
CA ALA A 170 -14.74 -0.61 -15.81
C ALA A 170 -14.88 -2.11 -15.54
N SER A 171 -16.09 -2.57 -15.22
CA SER A 171 -16.40 -4.00 -15.11
C SER A 171 -16.52 -4.63 -16.49
N SER A 172 -15.84 -5.76 -16.70
CA SER A 172 -15.93 -6.54 -17.93
C SER A 172 -17.21 -7.39 -17.97
N ARG A 173 -17.65 -7.74 -19.19
CA ARG A 173 -18.79 -8.62 -19.42
C ARG A 173 -18.35 -10.08 -19.53
N ASN A 174 -19.18 -10.99 -19.03
CA ASN A 174 -18.97 -12.42 -19.21
C ASN A 174 -19.82 -12.91 -20.40
N ALA A 175 -19.17 -13.56 -21.37
CA ALA A 175 -19.80 -14.26 -22.48
C ALA A 175 -19.43 -15.75 -22.41
N SER A 176 -20.42 -16.61 -22.23
CA SER A 176 -20.22 -18.05 -22.01
C SER A 176 -20.00 -18.87 -23.29
N THR A 177 -20.55 -18.43 -24.43
CA THR A 177 -20.28 -19.03 -25.75
C THR A 177 -20.58 -18.03 -26.88
N PHE A 178 -19.88 -18.14 -28.02
CA PHE A 178 -20.21 -17.39 -29.25
C PHE A 178 -20.66 -18.34 -30.36
N PRO A 179 -21.72 -18.01 -31.13
CA PRO A 179 -22.17 -18.81 -32.28
C PRO A 179 -21.36 -18.54 -33.58
N PHE A 180 -20.21 -17.86 -33.49
CA PHE A 180 -19.37 -17.46 -34.64
C PHE A 180 -17.89 -17.43 -34.26
N SER A 181 -17.01 -17.54 -35.26
CA SER A 181 -15.56 -17.41 -35.08
C SER A 181 -15.15 -15.95 -34.87
N LEU A 182 -14.29 -15.70 -33.87
CA LEU A 182 -13.75 -14.37 -33.55
C LEU A 182 -12.54 -13.96 -34.41
N GLN A 183 -12.06 -14.81 -35.33
CA GLN A 183 -10.87 -14.53 -36.15
C GLN A 183 -11.16 -13.77 -37.46
N SER A 184 -12.42 -13.40 -37.74
CA SER A 184 -12.78 -12.56 -38.88
C SER A 184 -13.34 -11.20 -38.43
N ASP A 185 -13.13 -10.15 -39.22
CA ASP A 185 -13.64 -8.80 -38.93
C ASP A 185 -15.18 -8.76 -38.80
N ASP A 186 -15.87 -9.60 -39.58
CA ASP A 186 -17.32 -9.82 -39.52
C ASP A 186 -17.75 -10.44 -38.17
N GLY A 187 -16.92 -11.32 -37.59
CA GLY A 187 -17.13 -11.84 -36.23
C GLY A 187 -17.05 -10.75 -35.15
N MET A 188 -16.15 -9.78 -35.31
CA MET A 188 -15.98 -8.68 -34.35
C MET A 188 -17.17 -7.69 -34.37
N GLN A 189 -17.78 -7.46 -35.53
CA GLN A 189 -19.00 -6.62 -35.64
C GLN A 189 -20.22 -7.33 -35.02
N LYS A 190 -20.39 -8.63 -35.29
CA LYS A 190 -21.47 -9.47 -34.71
C LYS A 190 -21.35 -9.58 -33.19
N LEU A 191 -20.13 -9.67 -32.68
CA LEU A 191 -19.81 -9.64 -31.25
C LEU A 191 -20.28 -8.37 -30.55
N GLN A 192 -20.05 -7.20 -31.13
CA GLN A 192 -20.46 -5.93 -30.51
C GLN A 192 -21.99 -5.84 -30.34
N ALA A 193 -22.76 -6.35 -31.29
CA ALA A 193 -24.22 -6.45 -31.17
C ALA A 193 -24.66 -7.46 -30.09
N PHE A 194 -23.99 -8.62 -30.02
CA PHE A 194 -24.29 -9.68 -29.04
C PHE A 194 -24.02 -9.22 -27.58
N LEU A 195 -22.90 -8.53 -27.34
CA LEU A 195 -22.51 -8.05 -26.01
C LEU A 195 -23.50 -7.04 -25.41
N VAL A 196 -24.22 -6.29 -26.25
CA VAL A 196 -25.25 -5.33 -25.82
C VAL A 196 -26.54 -6.03 -25.37
N GLN A 197 -26.81 -7.25 -25.86
CA GLN A 197 -28.07 -7.96 -25.62
C GLN A 197 -27.99 -9.02 -24.51
N GLU A 198 -26.98 -9.90 -24.52
CA GLU A 198 -26.98 -11.09 -23.65
C GLU A 198 -25.87 -11.14 -22.59
N ALA A 199 -24.87 -10.25 -22.66
CA ALA A 199 -23.67 -10.40 -21.82
C ALA A 199 -23.90 -9.98 -20.36
N SER A 200 -23.77 -10.97 -19.47
CA SER A 200 -23.89 -10.79 -18.02
C SER A 200 -22.73 -9.96 -17.45
N CYS A 201 -22.96 -9.39 -16.27
CA CYS A 201 -21.92 -8.69 -15.53
C CYS A 201 -20.86 -9.69 -15.07
N GLY A 202 -19.62 -9.50 -15.50
CA GLY A 202 -18.49 -10.34 -15.10
C GLY A 202 -17.79 -9.82 -13.84
N GLU A 203 -16.96 -10.69 -13.26
CA GLU A 203 -16.19 -10.44 -12.04
C GLU A 203 -14.87 -9.70 -12.33
N LYS A 204 -14.39 -9.79 -13.58
CA LYS A 204 -13.16 -9.14 -14.04
C LYS A 204 -13.36 -7.64 -14.24
N MET A 205 -12.30 -6.88 -13.99
CA MET A 205 -12.29 -5.42 -14.04
C MET A 205 -11.01 -4.91 -14.68
N LEU A 206 -11.15 -3.85 -15.48
CA LEU A 206 -10.07 -3.00 -15.92
C LEU A 206 -9.93 -1.83 -14.94
N ILE A 207 -8.71 -1.52 -14.51
CA ILE A 207 -8.36 -0.32 -13.73
C ILE A 207 -7.32 0.47 -14.52
N ALA A 208 -7.50 1.78 -14.65
CA ALA A 208 -6.57 2.68 -15.33
C ALA A 208 -6.34 3.96 -14.52
N TRP A 209 -5.20 4.60 -14.70
CA TRP A 209 -4.91 5.91 -14.09
C TRP A 209 -3.92 6.70 -14.94
N ASN A 210 -3.94 8.02 -14.84
CA ASN A 210 -2.89 8.87 -15.37
C ASN A 210 -1.67 8.86 -14.42
N ASN A 211 -0.45 8.82 -14.94
CA ASN A 211 0.77 8.83 -14.12
C ASN A 211 1.15 10.26 -13.69
N GLY A 212 0.31 10.88 -12.86
CA GLY A 212 0.59 12.14 -12.16
C GLY A 212 1.17 11.95 -10.74
N ASP A 213 1.40 13.07 -10.05
CA ASP A 213 2.17 13.14 -8.80
C ASP A 213 1.44 12.58 -7.56
N LEU A 214 0.11 12.43 -7.58
CA LEU A 214 -0.65 12.02 -6.39
C LEU A 214 -0.69 10.49 -6.21
N PRO A 215 -0.60 9.94 -4.98
CA PRO A 215 -0.72 8.50 -4.75
C PRO A 215 -2.06 7.92 -5.23
N LEU A 216 -2.10 6.64 -5.59
CA LEU A 216 -3.35 5.97 -6.01
C LEU A 216 -4.33 5.73 -4.86
N HIS A 217 -3.81 5.47 -3.67
CA HIS A 217 -4.58 5.09 -2.50
C HIS A 217 -3.83 5.48 -1.23
N LYS A 218 -4.53 5.40 -0.09
CA LYS A 218 -3.93 5.54 1.24
C LYS A 218 -3.52 4.17 1.79
N GLY A 219 -2.56 4.14 2.73
CA GLY A 219 -2.14 2.91 3.41
C GLY A 219 -1.27 1.99 2.55
N VAL A 220 -1.02 0.78 3.05
CA VAL A 220 -0.20 -0.25 2.39
C VAL A 220 -1.10 -1.21 1.63
N LEU A 221 -0.80 -1.49 0.36
CA LEU A 221 -1.57 -2.43 -0.44
C LEU A 221 -1.24 -3.88 0.02
N PRO A 222 -2.23 -4.68 0.44
CA PRO A 222 -2.00 -6.04 0.94
C PRO A 222 -1.33 -6.97 -0.07
N PRO A 223 -0.74 -8.10 0.38
CA PRO A 223 -0.18 -9.12 -0.50
C PRO A 223 -1.27 -9.95 -1.22
N PHE A 224 -2.22 -9.29 -1.87
CA PHE A 224 -3.21 -9.94 -2.72
C PHE A 224 -2.54 -10.64 -3.91
N LEU A 225 -3.08 -11.79 -4.29
CA LEU A 225 -2.77 -12.48 -5.54
C LEU A 225 -3.58 -11.87 -6.69
N PHE A 226 -2.95 -11.60 -7.83
CA PHE A 226 -3.63 -11.01 -8.97
C PHE A 226 -4.62 -11.98 -9.63
N GLY A 227 -5.76 -11.44 -10.10
CA GLY A 227 -6.81 -12.23 -10.76
C GLY A 227 -7.69 -13.04 -9.79
N LYS A 228 -7.65 -12.78 -8.48
CA LYS A 228 -8.36 -13.56 -7.45
C LYS A 228 -9.26 -12.63 -6.59
N GLY A 229 -10.50 -12.41 -7.04
CA GLY A 229 -11.56 -11.70 -6.30
C GLY A 229 -11.23 -10.26 -5.88
N VAL A 230 -11.30 -9.98 -4.57
CA VAL A 230 -11.50 -8.62 -4.01
C VAL A 230 -10.41 -7.57 -4.26
N HIS A 231 -9.23 -7.93 -4.75
CA HIS A 231 -8.08 -7.02 -4.94
C HIS A 231 -8.41 -5.71 -5.70
N ASN A 232 -9.18 -5.79 -6.79
CA ASN A 232 -9.63 -4.62 -7.56
C ASN A 232 -10.64 -3.76 -6.78
N HIS A 233 -11.61 -4.40 -6.11
CA HIS A 233 -12.60 -3.72 -5.26
C HIS A 233 -11.94 -2.98 -4.09
N TRP A 234 -10.91 -3.58 -3.49
CA TRP A 234 -10.10 -2.97 -2.43
C TRP A 234 -9.40 -1.70 -2.92
N LEU A 235 -8.69 -1.77 -4.05
CA LEU A 235 -7.97 -0.61 -4.61
C LEU A 235 -8.92 0.55 -4.95
N VAL A 236 -10.07 0.28 -5.56
CA VAL A 236 -11.09 1.30 -5.85
C VAL A 236 -11.65 1.91 -4.56
N THR A 237 -11.86 1.10 -3.51
CA THR A 237 -12.34 1.58 -2.20
C THR A 237 -11.32 2.48 -1.52
N GLU A 238 -10.05 2.08 -1.43
CA GLU A 238 -9.02 2.91 -0.80
C GLU A 238 -8.72 4.18 -1.60
N ALA A 239 -8.84 4.16 -2.93
CA ALA A 239 -8.78 5.36 -3.75
C ALA A 239 -9.91 6.35 -3.39
N LEU A 240 -11.16 5.87 -3.34
CA LEU A 240 -12.34 6.67 -2.93
C LEU A 240 -12.24 7.23 -1.51
N VAL A 241 -11.73 6.44 -0.55
CA VAL A 241 -11.56 6.86 0.84
C VAL A 241 -10.38 7.82 1.02
N SER A 242 -9.34 7.71 0.18
CA SER A 242 -8.20 8.62 0.22
C SER A 242 -8.50 10.03 -0.28
N ASP A 243 -9.45 10.16 -1.21
CA ASP A 243 -9.80 11.41 -1.92
C ASP A 243 -8.59 12.08 -2.61
N PHE A 244 -7.55 11.30 -2.94
CA PHE A 244 -6.36 11.79 -3.63
C PHE A 244 -6.59 12.00 -5.13
N ARG A 245 -7.52 11.25 -5.73
CA ARG A 245 -7.73 11.18 -7.18
C ARG A 245 -9.22 11.12 -7.50
N LEU A 246 -9.60 11.70 -8.63
CA LEU A 246 -10.96 11.61 -9.17
C LEU A 246 -11.26 10.16 -9.58
N VAL A 247 -12.21 9.51 -8.90
CA VAL A 247 -12.58 8.12 -9.20
C VAL A 247 -13.74 8.06 -10.22
N ILE A 248 -13.48 7.44 -11.37
CA ILE A 248 -14.34 7.40 -12.55
C ILE A 248 -14.82 5.97 -12.82
N ASN A 249 -16.12 5.73 -12.78
CA ASN A 249 -16.74 4.50 -13.27
C ASN A 249 -17.06 4.65 -14.77
N ALA A 250 -16.31 3.94 -15.62
CA ALA A 250 -16.41 3.97 -17.06
C ALA A 250 -17.10 2.71 -17.66
N THR A 251 -17.77 1.90 -16.83
CA THR A 251 -18.44 0.63 -17.24
C THR A 251 -19.52 0.83 -18.33
N LEU A 252 -20.01 2.06 -18.55
CA LEU A 252 -20.97 2.38 -19.62
C LEU A 252 -20.31 2.90 -20.92
N THR A 253 -18.99 3.10 -20.92
CA THR A 253 -18.22 3.59 -22.09
C THR A 253 -17.15 2.61 -22.56
N VAL A 254 -16.63 1.78 -21.66
CA VAL A 254 -15.61 0.77 -21.99
C VAL A 254 -16.27 -0.59 -22.18
N SER A 255 -16.33 -1.05 -23.43
CA SER A 255 -16.76 -2.39 -23.78
C SER A 255 -15.57 -3.33 -23.65
N SER A 256 -15.65 -4.25 -22.70
CA SER A 256 -14.67 -5.32 -22.49
C SER A 256 -15.38 -6.60 -22.10
N PHE A 257 -14.83 -7.74 -22.50
CA PHE A 257 -15.42 -9.04 -22.20
C PHE A 257 -14.37 -10.15 -22.10
N TYR A 258 -14.76 -11.28 -21.51
CA TYR A 258 -13.93 -12.47 -21.42
C TYR A 258 -14.78 -13.73 -21.58
N LEU A 259 -14.09 -14.83 -21.94
CA LEU A 259 -14.64 -16.19 -21.91
C LEU A 259 -14.42 -16.77 -20.51
N SER A 260 -15.51 -17.14 -19.84
CA SER A 260 -15.45 -17.65 -18.47
C SER A 260 -15.26 -19.17 -18.41
N GLU A 261 -14.10 -19.62 -17.95
CA GLU A 261 -13.89 -20.98 -17.46
C GLU A 261 -13.71 -20.96 -15.93
N PRO A 262 -14.39 -21.83 -15.17
CA PRO A 262 -14.25 -21.88 -13.71
C PRO A 262 -12.91 -22.49 -13.30
N ASP A 263 -11.99 -21.65 -12.80
CA ASP A 263 -10.65 -22.01 -12.33
C ASP A 263 -10.70 -22.69 -10.93
N GLN A 264 -11.42 -23.83 -10.84
CA GLN A 264 -11.75 -24.50 -9.56
C GLN A 264 -10.52 -24.94 -8.74
N GLU A 265 -9.40 -25.26 -9.40
CA GLU A 265 -8.19 -25.81 -8.77
C GLU A 265 -7.51 -24.86 -7.76
N ARG A 266 -7.76 -23.54 -7.86
CA ARG A 266 -7.11 -22.53 -7.00
C ARG A 266 -8.07 -21.67 -6.18
N SER A 267 -9.21 -22.24 -5.78
CA SER A 267 -10.21 -21.59 -4.92
C SER A 267 -9.66 -21.09 -3.56
N TRP A 268 -8.59 -21.70 -3.04
CA TRP A 268 -7.92 -21.24 -1.81
C TRP A 268 -7.17 -19.91 -1.98
N GLU A 269 -6.71 -19.55 -3.19
CA GLU A 269 -6.11 -18.24 -3.47
C GLU A 269 -7.15 -17.11 -3.32
N LEU A 270 -8.40 -17.39 -3.72
CA LEU A 270 -9.54 -16.49 -3.54
C LEU A 270 -9.92 -16.33 -2.05
N ALA A 271 -9.86 -17.42 -1.28
CA ALA A 271 -10.04 -17.38 0.17
C ALA A 271 -8.94 -16.55 0.86
N GLY A 272 -7.68 -16.72 0.43
CA GLY A 272 -6.55 -15.91 0.90
C GLY A 272 -6.75 -14.42 0.66
N ASN A 273 -7.11 -14.02 -0.56
CA ASN A 273 -7.43 -12.62 -0.85
C ASN A 273 -8.65 -12.12 -0.05
N SER A 274 -9.65 -12.95 0.20
CA SER A 274 -10.79 -12.59 1.04
C SER A 274 -10.34 -12.32 2.49
N LEU A 275 -9.47 -13.16 3.07
CA LEU A 275 -8.94 -12.97 4.42
C LEU A 275 -8.08 -11.70 4.54
N LEU A 276 -7.23 -11.42 3.54
CA LEU A 276 -6.47 -10.17 3.45
C LEU A 276 -7.41 -8.95 3.37
N GLY A 277 -8.45 -9.01 2.54
CA GLY A 277 -9.42 -7.92 2.38
C GLY A 277 -10.23 -7.63 3.65
N ARG A 278 -10.41 -8.62 4.53
CA ARG A 278 -11.01 -8.47 5.87
C ARG A 278 -10.05 -7.93 6.92
N SER A 279 -8.75 -7.99 6.66
CA SER A 279 -7.69 -7.65 7.63
C SER A 279 -7.08 -6.27 7.41
N TYR A 280 -7.27 -5.67 6.23
CA TYR A 280 -6.55 -4.47 5.80
C TYR A 280 -7.43 -3.44 5.07
N GLY A 281 -7.09 -2.17 5.26
CA GLY A 281 -7.77 -1.02 4.61
C GLY A 281 -9.15 -0.70 5.20
N SER A 282 -9.71 0.44 4.80
CA SER A 282 -11.11 0.80 5.10
C SER A 282 -12.11 -0.19 4.50
N PHE A 283 -11.76 -0.94 3.44
CA PHE A 283 -12.58 -2.03 2.88
C PHE A 283 -13.04 -3.09 3.91
N SER A 284 -12.31 -3.22 5.03
CA SER A 284 -12.64 -4.15 6.12
C SER A 284 -13.62 -3.60 7.17
N PHE A 285 -13.76 -2.28 7.30
CA PHE A 285 -14.50 -1.62 8.38
C PHE A 285 -15.68 -0.76 7.92
N ASP A 286 -15.54 -0.06 6.80
CA ASP A 286 -16.54 0.86 6.27
C ASP A 286 -17.37 0.18 5.16
N GLU A 287 -18.67 0.48 5.08
CA GLU A 287 -19.38 0.26 3.81
C GLU A 287 -18.84 1.28 2.79
N PRO A 288 -18.29 0.84 1.66
CA PRO A 288 -17.72 1.75 0.67
C PRO A 288 -18.83 2.61 0.07
N ASN A 289 -18.87 3.87 0.50
CA ASN A 289 -19.90 4.81 0.08
C ASN A 289 -19.57 5.36 -1.33
N TYR A 290 -19.90 4.57 -2.35
CA TYR A 290 -19.62 4.85 -3.76
C TYR A 290 -20.31 6.11 -4.33
N THR A 291 -21.08 6.87 -3.52
CA THR A 291 -21.74 8.15 -3.88
C THR A 291 -20.77 9.29 -4.21
N ASN A 292 -19.47 9.11 -3.96
CA ASN A 292 -18.41 10.02 -4.41
C ASN A 292 -17.84 9.66 -5.80
N SER A 293 -18.27 8.56 -6.43
CA SER A 293 -17.75 8.14 -7.74
C SER A 293 -18.49 8.81 -8.91
N PHE A 294 -17.75 9.24 -9.91
CA PHE A 294 -18.30 9.85 -11.12
C PHE A 294 -18.54 8.79 -12.19
N ARG A 295 -19.74 8.74 -12.77
CA ARG A 295 -20.04 7.88 -13.92
C ARG A 295 -19.71 8.61 -15.22
N LEU A 296 -19.01 7.92 -16.10
CA LEU A 296 -18.75 8.35 -17.47
C LEU A 296 -19.67 7.57 -18.42
N SER A 297 -20.35 8.27 -19.32
CA SER A 297 -21.24 7.72 -20.35
C SER A 297 -21.06 8.48 -21.67
N THR A 298 -21.57 7.91 -22.76
CA THR A 298 -21.64 8.57 -24.08
C THR A 298 -23.10 8.84 -24.46
N CYS A 299 -23.38 10.05 -24.94
CA CYS A 299 -24.69 10.46 -25.46
C CYS A 299 -24.49 11.29 -26.73
N GLY A 300 -25.19 10.95 -27.82
CA GLY A 300 -25.10 11.68 -29.09
C GLY A 300 -23.66 11.82 -29.63
N GLY A 301 -22.79 10.85 -29.35
CA GLY A 301 -21.37 10.88 -29.70
C GLY A 301 -20.46 11.73 -28.78
N ASN A 302 -21.00 12.39 -27.76
CA ASN A 302 -20.25 13.19 -26.79
C ASN A 302 -20.13 12.48 -25.44
N TYR A 303 -19.07 12.78 -24.70
CA TYR A 303 -18.89 12.28 -23.32
C TYR A 303 -19.69 13.11 -22.30
N LEU A 304 -20.31 12.39 -21.37
CA LEU A 304 -21.14 12.89 -20.29
C LEU A 304 -20.60 12.37 -18.95
N PHE A 305 -20.29 13.30 -18.06
CA PHE A 305 -19.88 13.04 -16.68
C PHE A 305 -21.06 13.30 -15.74
N THR A 306 -21.48 12.30 -14.97
CA THR A 306 -22.53 12.45 -13.94
C THR A 306 -22.02 12.03 -12.56
N ASN A 307 -22.44 12.75 -11.52
CA ASN A 307 -22.27 12.25 -10.15
C ASN A 307 -23.21 11.04 -9.91
N THR A 308 -22.89 10.17 -8.95
CA THR A 308 -23.65 8.94 -8.68
C THR A 308 -25.12 9.19 -8.28
N ASP A 309 -25.39 10.31 -7.61
CA ASP A 309 -26.75 10.78 -7.27
C ASP A 309 -27.50 11.43 -8.45
N HIS A 310 -26.86 11.52 -9.63
CA HIS A 310 -27.36 12.22 -10.84
C HIS A 310 -27.79 13.68 -10.60
N SER A 311 -27.23 14.31 -9.57
CA SER A 311 -27.55 15.68 -9.14
C SER A 311 -26.86 16.77 -9.98
N ALA A 312 -25.71 16.44 -10.57
CA ALA A 312 -24.96 17.31 -11.47
C ALA A 312 -24.47 16.52 -12.70
N ALA A 313 -24.56 17.15 -13.87
CA ALA A 313 -24.08 16.64 -15.14
C ALA A 313 -23.11 17.64 -15.81
N TYR A 314 -22.02 17.12 -16.37
CA TYR A 314 -21.01 17.86 -17.12
C TYR A 314 -20.93 17.30 -18.54
N TRP A 315 -21.12 18.16 -19.53
CA TRP A 315 -21.12 17.80 -20.95
C TRP A 315 -19.86 18.32 -21.64
N GLN A 316 -19.27 17.51 -22.51
CA GLN A 316 -18.09 17.86 -23.29
C GLN A 316 -18.27 19.19 -24.04
N GLY A 317 -17.44 20.19 -23.71
CA GLY A 317 -17.48 21.53 -24.29
C GLY A 317 -18.13 22.62 -23.42
N TYR A 318 -18.74 22.27 -22.27
CA TYR A 318 -19.34 23.25 -21.35
C TYR A 318 -18.61 23.31 -20.00
N SER A 319 -18.14 24.50 -19.62
CA SER A 319 -17.35 24.72 -18.39
C SER A 319 -18.18 24.89 -17.10
N ARG A 320 -19.50 24.69 -17.14
CA ARG A 320 -20.39 24.83 -15.98
C ARG A 320 -21.25 23.56 -15.80
N PRO A 321 -21.39 23.02 -14.57
CA PRO A 321 -22.32 21.94 -14.29
C PRO A 321 -23.77 22.38 -14.53
N LEU A 322 -24.55 21.52 -15.16
CA LEU A 322 -26.00 21.69 -15.22
C LEU A 322 -26.64 21.06 -13.98
N ASN A 323 -27.32 21.89 -13.21
CA ASN A 323 -27.97 21.51 -11.95
C ASN A 323 -29.40 21.03 -12.26
N LEU A 324 -29.64 19.71 -12.22
CA LEU A 324 -30.87 19.08 -12.72
C LEU A 324 -32.15 19.43 -11.94
N ARG A 325 -32.07 20.21 -10.86
CA ARG A 325 -33.24 20.74 -10.14
C ARG A 325 -33.97 21.90 -10.85
N ASN A 326 -33.31 22.64 -11.74
CA ASN A 326 -33.91 23.86 -12.33
C ASN A 326 -34.54 23.61 -13.72
N LYS A 327 -35.85 23.35 -13.75
CA LYS A 327 -36.66 23.12 -14.98
C LYS A 327 -37.03 24.39 -15.78
N CYS A 328 -36.15 25.39 -15.91
CA CYS A 328 -36.51 26.65 -16.59
C CYS A 328 -35.73 26.91 -17.88
N LEU A 329 -36.50 27.14 -18.96
CA LEU A 329 -36.11 27.59 -20.31
C LEU A 329 -35.29 26.56 -21.13
N PHE A 330 -36.01 25.71 -21.86
CA PHE A 330 -35.46 24.63 -22.69
C PHE A 330 -34.81 25.14 -24.00
N LEU A 331 -33.51 24.91 -24.15
CA LEU A 331 -32.85 24.76 -25.45
C LEU A 331 -32.89 23.29 -25.90
N SER A 332 -32.84 23.00 -27.21
CA SER A 332 -32.88 21.62 -27.73
C SER A 332 -31.79 20.71 -27.13
N THR A 333 -30.57 21.23 -27.02
CA THR A 333 -29.42 20.56 -26.41
C THR A 333 -29.58 20.25 -24.92
N GLN A 334 -30.39 21.01 -24.17
CA GLN A 334 -30.73 20.65 -22.79
C GLN A 334 -31.74 19.51 -22.72
N LYS A 335 -32.64 19.38 -23.70
CA LYS A 335 -33.59 18.28 -23.75
C LYS A 335 -32.87 16.96 -24.05
N GLU A 336 -32.02 16.94 -25.07
CA GLU A 336 -31.20 15.77 -25.42
C GLU A 336 -30.32 15.32 -24.23
N LEU A 337 -29.72 16.28 -23.50
CA LEU A 337 -28.98 16.00 -22.27
C LEU A 337 -29.87 15.36 -21.18
N LEU A 338 -31.07 15.91 -20.92
CA LEU A 338 -31.99 15.35 -19.93
C LEU A 338 -32.44 13.93 -20.30
N ASP A 339 -32.83 13.74 -21.56
CA ASP A 339 -33.28 12.45 -22.09
C ASP A 339 -32.16 11.39 -21.94
N CYS A 340 -30.89 11.78 -22.17
CA CYS A 340 -29.74 10.92 -21.93
C CYS A 340 -29.40 10.69 -20.46
N VAL A 341 -29.51 11.69 -19.57
CA VAL A 341 -29.33 11.48 -18.12
C VAL A 341 -30.40 10.52 -17.59
N GLU A 342 -31.64 10.61 -18.07
CA GLU A 342 -32.71 9.70 -17.70
C GLU A 342 -32.50 8.28 -18.28
N ALA A 343 -31.97 8.16 -19.50
CA ALA A 343 -31.52 6.88 -20.05
C ALA A 343 -30.39 6.25 -19.21
N VAL A 344 -29.42 7.04 -18.74
CA VAL A 344 -28.32 6.56 -17.89
C VAL A 344 -28.80 6.18 -16.48
N LYS A 345 -29.85 6.82 -15.95
CA LYS A 345 -30.51 6.39 -14.71
C LYS A 345 -31.31 5.10 -14.87
N SER A 346 -32.00 4.92 -16.00
CA SER A 346 -32.82 3.73 -16.26
C SER A 346 -32.01 2.51 -16.69
N SER A 347 -30.77 2.71 -17.14
CA SER A 347 -29.78 1.64 -17.32
C SER A 347 -29.57 0.87 -16.01
N ARG A 348 -29.73 -0.46 -16.06
CA ARG A 348 -29.70 -1.37 -14.91
C ARG A 348 -28.56 -1.04 -13.95
N GLU A 349 -28.85 -1.05 -12.64
CA GLU A 349 -27.87 -0.87 -11.57
C GLU A 349 -26.62 -1.72 -11.84
N GLY A 350 -25.49 -1.02 -11.95
CA GLY A 350 -24.34 -1.49 -12.71
C GLY A 350 -23.69 -2.77 -12.17
N CYS A 351 -22.87 -3.37 -13.03
CA CYS A 351 -22.12 -4.61 -12.77
C CYS A 351 -21.18 -4.59 -11.55
N PHE A 352 -20.95 -3.42 -10.96
CA PHE A 352 -20.12 -3.23 -9.80
C PHE A 352 -20.95 -3.37 -8.51
N LYS A 353 -21.05 -4.61 -8.02
CA LYS A 353 -21.67 -4.97 -6.73
C LYS A 353 -20.60 -5.57 -5.80
N ARG A 354 -20.71 -5.32 -4.49
CA ARG A 354 -19.75 -5.84 -3.50
C ARG A 354 -19.68 -7.36 -3.57
N GLU A 355 -18.51 -7.89 -3.85
CA GLU A 355 -18.19 -9.30 -3.69
C GLU A 355 -18.29 -9.68 -2.20
N ALA A 356 -19.09 -10.69 -1.88
CA ALA A 356 -19.33 -11.07 -0.50
C ALA A 356 -18.09 -11.76 0.09
N LEU A 357 -17.39 -11.09 1.01
CA LEU A 357 -16.22 -11.62 1.70
C LEU A 357 -16.58 -12.92 2.44
N SER A 358 -16.09 -14.04 1.94
CA SER A 358 -16.38 -15.37 2.50
C SER A 358 -15.90 -15.47 3.94
N VAL A 359 -16.67 -16.17 4.78
CA VAL A 359 -16.33 -16.41 6.20
C VAL A 359 -15.46 -17.67 6.25
N THR A 360 -14.19 -17.52 5.88
CA THR A 360 -13.15 -18.54 6.06
C THR A 360 -12.29 -18.14 7.26
N ASN A 361 -12.22 -19.02 8.26
CA ASN A 361 -11.47 -18.76 9.51
C ASN A 361 -9.99 -19.16 9.44
N GLY A 362 -9.57 -19.78 8.35
CA GLY A 362 -8.20 -20.22 8.07
C GLY A 362 -8.11 -20.73 6.63
N ILE A 363 -6.89 -20.96 6.13
CA ILE A 363 -6.63 -21.33 4.72
C ILE A 363 -5.83 -22.64 4.71
N THR A 364 -6.23 -23.60 3.89
CA THR A 364 -5.50 -24.86 3.72
C THR A 364 -5.06 -25.02 2.27
N LEU A 365 -3.79 -25.36 2.05
CA LEU A 365 -3.30 -25.73 0.72
C LEU A 365 -3.88 -27.10 0.32
N PRO A 366 -4.44 -27.28 -0.89
CA PRO A 366 -5.04 -28.54 -1.35
C PRO A 366 -3.99 -29.56 -1.82
N MET A 367 -2.78 -29.53 -1.24
CA MET A 367 -1.61 -30.28 -1.70
C MET A 367 -1.03 -31.08 -0.55
N SER A 368 -0.69 -32.35 -0.81
CA SER A 368 -0.06 -33.21 0.19
C SER A 368 1.42 -32.85 0.40
N MET A 369 2.04 -33.41 1.44
CA MET A 369 3.47 -33.22 1.67
C MET A 369 4.30 -33.78 0.50
N GLU A 370 3.96 -34.96 0.00
CA GLU A 370 4.61 -35.60 -1.15
C GLU A 370 4.47 -34.76 -2.42
N SER A 371 3.31 -34.12 -2.61
CA SER A 371 3.04 -33.22 -3.74
C SER A 371 3.92 -31.96 -3.66
N LEU A 372 4.01 -31.34 -2.48
CA LEU A 372 4.86 -30.17 -2.23
C LEU A 372 6.36 -30.51 -2.38
N LEU A 373 6.82 -31.63 -1.83
CA LEU A 373 8.19 -32.10 -2.02
C LEU A 373 8.51 -32.34 -3.50
N ALA A 374 7.60 -32.97 -4.25
CA ALA A 374 7.80 -33.25 -5.68
C ALA A 374 7.83 -31.98 -6.56
N MET A 375 7.08 -30.93 -6.21
CA MET A 375 7.11 -29.64 -6.91
C MET A 375 8.32 -28.78 -6.53
N GLN A 376 8.78 -28.88 -5.27
CA GLN A 376 9.73 -27.93 -4.70
C GLN A 376 11.18 -28.43 -4.73
N ALA A 377 11.42 -29.75 -4.78
CA ALA A 377 12.77 -30.30 -4.71
C ALA A 377 13.60 -29.94 -5.96
N ASP A 378 14.93 -29.86 -5.78
CA ASP A 378 15.84 -29.74 -6.92
C ASP A 378 15.96 -31.05 -7.73
N GLN A 379 16.77 -31.01 -8.79
CA GLN A 379 17.03 -32.17 -9.66
C GLN A 379 17.63 -33.38 -8.91
N ASN A 380 18.27 -33.15 -7.77
CA ASN A 380 18.86 -34.17 -6.90
C ASN A 380 17.90 -34.60 -5.77
N LYS A 381 16.62 -34.21 -5.83
CA LYS A 381 15.61 -34.39 -4.77
C LYS A 381 15.98 -33.74 -3.43
N THR A 382 16.73 -32.64 -3.45
CA THR A 382 17.08 -31.91 -2.22
C THR A 382 16.04 -30.86 -1.88
N ILE A 383 15.60 -30.88 -0.62
CA ILE A 383 14.70 -29.90 -0.01
C ILE A 383 15.43 -29.20 1.14
N LEU A 384 15.33 -27.87 1.16
CA LEU A 384 15.80 -27.03 2.26
C LEU A 384 14.65 -26.80 3.24
N LEU A 385 14.72 -27.38 4.44
CA LEU A 385 13.65 -27.37 5.42
C LEU A 385 13.87 -26.26 6.46
N GLY A 386 12.93 -25.32 6.54
CA GLY A 386 12.83 -24.33 7.62
C GLY A 386 11.68 -24.65 8.55
N ILE A 387 11.86 -24.54 9.87
CA ILE A 387 10.82 -24.85 10.86
C ILE A 387 10.59 -23.64 11.75
N ALA A 388 9.34 -23.18 11.84
CA ALA A 388 8.98 -21.93 12.51
C ALA A 388 7.61 -21.98 13.21
N GLY A 389 7.44 -21.13 14.23
CA GLY A 389 6.14 -20.77 14.81
C GLY A 389 5.76 -19.32 14.47
N SER A 390 4.64 -18.82 14.99
CA SER A 390 4.23 -17.42 14.80
C SER A 390 5.13 -16.47 15.59
N SER A 391 5.51 -16.88 16.80
CA SER A 391 6.80 -16.58 17.39
C SER A 391 7.90 -16.99 16.40
N TYR A 392 8.70 -16.04 15.89
CA TYR A 392 9.66 -16.17 14.77
C TYR A 392 9.16 -15.86 13.34
N LYS A 393 7.88 -15.45 13.12
CA LYS A 393 7.35 -15.02 11.79
C LYS A 393 8.27 -14.05 11.01
N ASP A 394 8.94 -13.14 11.72
CA ASP A 394 9.79 -12.09 11.13
C ASP A 394 11.17 -12.62 10.71
N MET A 395 11.73 -13.57 11.46
CA MET A 395 12.93 -14.28 11.06
C MET A 395 12.64 -15.24 9.91
N LEU A 396 11.47 -15.89 9.89
CA LEU A 396 11.02 -16.70 8.77
C LEU A 396 10.99 -15.90 7.46
N MET A 397 10.43 -14.69 7.44
CA MET A 397 10.42 -13.87 6.22
C MET A 397 11.79 -13.30 5.86
N SER A 398 12.62 -12.96 6.85
CA SER A 398 14.04 -12.62 6.64
C SER A 398 14.76 -13.76 5.89
N TRP A 399 14.60 -15.00 6.37
CA TRP A 399 15.16 -16.22 5.79
C TRP A 399 14.60 -16.52 4.39
N VAL A 400 13.28 -16.54 4.20
CA VAL A 400 12.62 -16.73 2.87
C VAL A 400 13.12 -15.69 1.87
N CYS A 401 13.26 -14.43 2.28
CA CYS A 401 13.79 -13.38 1.42
C CYS A 401 15.25 -13.60 1.04
N ARG A 402 16.11 -14.08 1.95
CA ARG A 402 17.50 -14.41 1.64
C ARG A 402 17.59 -15.57 0.66
N LEU A 403 16.80 -16.62 0.82
CA LEU A 403 16.74 -17.75 -0.12
C LEU A 403 16.29 -17.30 -1.52
N ARG A 404 15.21 -16.52 -1.62
CA ARG A 404 14.74 -15.93 -2.88
C ARG A 404 15.80 -15.02 -3.53
N TYR A 405 16.50 -14.19 -2.75
CA TYR A 405 17.59 -13.34 -3.24
C TYR A 405 18.81 -14.13 -3.75
N LEU A 406 19.14 -15.23 -3.07
CA LEU A 406 20.22 -16.16 -3.46
C LEU A 406 19.81 -17.14 -4.57
N GLN A 407 18.60 -17.00 -5.14
CA GLN A 407 18.05 -17.88 -6.17
C GLN A 407 18.03 -19.36 -5.74
N ILE A 408 17.69 -19.61 -4.47
CA ILE A 408 17.47 -20.94 -3.90
C ILE A 408 15.95 -21.17 -3.85
N PRO A 409 15.34 -21.81 -4.86
CA PRO A 409 13.90 -22.03 -4.88
C PRO A 409 13.49 -23.21 -3.99
N ASN A 410 14.35 -24.22 -3.79
CA ASN A 410 14.00 -25.55 -3.30
C ASN A 410 13.82 -25.67 -1.78
N PHE A 411 13.10 -24.72 -1.18
CA PHE A 411 12.82 -24.68 0.25
C PHE A 411 11.36 -24.98 0.60
N LEU A 412 11.13 -25.60 1.75
CA LEU A 412 9.83 -25.90 2.32
C LEU A 412 9.78 -25.43 3.78
N VAL A 413 8.66 -24.83 4.20
CA VAL A 413 8.44 -24.40 5.58
C VAL A 413 7.56 -25.41 6.31
N CYS A 414 7.96 -25.80 7.52
CA CYS A 414 7.14 -26.56 8.45
C CYS A 414 6.62 -25.62 9.55
N ALA A 415 5.31 -25.42 9.56
CA ALA A 415 4.62 -24.59 10.53
C ALA A 415 4.32 -25.38 11.83
N LEU A 416 4.76 -24.85 12.95
CA LEU A 416 4.51 -25.41 14.29
C LEU A 416 3.12 -25.06 14.84
N ASP A 417 2.46 -24.05 14.27
CA ASP A 417 1.15 -23.55 14.67
C ASP A 417 0.34 -23.06 13.45
N ASP A 418 -0.97 -22.88 13.64
CA ASP A 418 -1.88 -22.46 12.57
C ASP A 418 -1.68 -20.99 12.14
N GLU A 419 -1.21 -20.10 13.03
CA GLU A 419 -1.00 -18.69 12.69
C GLU A 419 0.15 -18.52 11.69
N VAL A 420 1.29 -19.20 11.90
CA VAL A 420 2.41 -19.15 10.94
C VAL A 420 2.10 -19.95 9.67
N TYR A 421 1.25 -20.98 9.75
CA TYR A 421 0.77 -21.70 8.56
C TYR A 421 -0.05 -20.77 7.67
N ASP A 422 -1.14 -20.18 8.19
CA ASP A 422 -1.99 -19.23 7.45
C ASP A 422 -1.18 -18.04 6.94
N PHE A 423 -0.29 -17.49 7.77
CA PHE A 423 0.63 -16.42 7.36
C PHE A 423 1.51 -16.83 6.18
N SER A 424 2.12 -18.02 6.23
CA SER A 424 2.99 -18.52 5.15
C SER A 424 2.22 -18.72 3.83
N VAL A 425 0.99 -19.26 3.90
CA VAL A 425 0.12 -19.37 2.73
C VAL A 425 -0.19 -17.98 2.13
N LEU A 426 -0.52 -16.99 2.97
CA LEU A 426 -0.76 -15.60 2.55
C LEU A 426 0.49 -14.90 1.97
N GLN A 427 1.69 -15.30 2.40
CA GLN A 427 2.97 -14.81 1.85
C GLN A 427 3.44 -15.61 0.61
N GLY A 428 2.64 -16.55 0.12
CA GLY A 428 2.97 -17.37 -1.05
C GLY A 428 4.21 -18.24 -0.83
N VAL A 429 4.38 -18.71 0.40
CA VAL A 429 5.50 -19.57 0.86
C VAL A 429 5.02 -21.02 0.82
N PRO A 430 5.84 -21.97 0.29
CA PRO A 430 5.49 -23.39 0.31
C PRO A 430 5.54 -23.88 1.76
N VAL A 431 4.41 -24.39 2.28
CA VAL A 431 4.26 -24.67 3.71
C VAL A 431 3.45 -25.94 3.99
N ILE A 432 3.91 -26.73 4.96
CA ILE A 432 3.19 -27.85 5.58
C ILE A 432 2.99 -27.59 7.07
N LYS A 433 1.99 -28.24 7.69
CA LYS A 433 1.88 -28.30 9.16
C LYS A 433 2.80 -29.41 9.68
N CYS A 434 3.54 -29.15 10.75
CA CYS A 434 4.40 -30.16 11.34
C CYS A 434 3.58 -31.25 12.04
N ALA A 435 4.03 -32.51 11.94
CA ALA A 435 3.34 -33.64 12.55
C ALA A 435 3.35 -33.54 14.09
N THR A 436 2.17 -33.61 14.73
CA THR A 436 1.98 -33.50 16.19
C THR A 436 2.63 -32.24 16.80
N PRO A 437 2.05 -31.04 16.59
CA PRO A 437 2.40 -29.89 17.42
C PRO A 437 2.03 -30.20 18.88
N PRO A 438 2.89 -29.84 19.86
CA PRO A 438 2.57 -30.08 21.26
C PRO A 438 1.39 -29.20 21.68
N THR A 439 0.31 -29.83 22.15
CA THR A 439 -0.85 -29.11 22.68
C THR A 439 -0.51 -28.37 23.97
N ASN A 440 -1.14 -27.21 24.18
CA ASN A 440 -0.99 -26.34 25.35
C ASN A 440 0.43 -25.76 25.60
N ILE A 441 0.98 -25.00 24.64
CA ILE A 441 2.24 -24.26 24.86
C ILE A 441 2.13 -22.80 24.42
N SER A 442 2.48 -21.88 25.34
CA SER A 442 2.71 -20.47 25.06
C SER A 442 4.03 -20.30 24.28
N PHE A 443 3.95 -19.86 23.03
CA PHE A 443 5.13 -19.71 22.16
C PHE A 443 6.00 -18.49 22.48
N ASP A 444 5.50 -17.54 23.28
CA ASP A 444 6.28 -16.38 23.73
C ASP A 444 7.24 -16.73 24.88
N ASP A 445 6.95 -17.79 25.64
CA ASP A 445 7.83 -18.34 26.68
C ASP A 445 8.83 -19.38 26.14
N CYS A 446 8.85 -19.61 24.82
CA CYS A 446 9.65 -20.65 24.17
C CYS A 446 11.11 -20.21 23.92
N HIS A 447 11.94 -20.28 24.97
CA HIS A 447 13.38 -19.97 24.93
C HIS A 447 14.27 -21.20 25.17
N PHE A 448 15.56 -21.08 24.87
CA PHE A 448 16.54 -22.17 25.03
C PHE A 448 16.47 -22.80 26.43
N GLY A 449 16.36 -24.12 26.48
CA GLY A 449 16.24 -24.90 27.72
C GLY A 449 14.82 -25.15 28.23
N SER A 450 13.80 -24.40 27.78
CA SER A 450 12.42 -24.55 28.27
C SER A 450 11.75 -25.84 27.79
N GLU A 451 10.71 -26.30 28.49
CA GLU A 451 9.93 -27.50 28.10
C GLU A 451 9.30 -27.35 26.70
N CYS A 452 8.93 -26.13 26.31
CA CYS A 452 8.54 -25.81 24.93
C CYS A 452 9.67 -26.12 23.96
N PHE A 453 10.87 -25.59 24.19
CA PHE A 453 12.03 -25.78 23.33
C PHE A 453 12.42 -27.26 23.22
N GLN A 454 12.30 -28.03 24.31
CA GLN A 454 12.51 -29.48 24.29
C GLN A 454 11.49 -30.21 23.40
N LYS A 455 10.19 -29.86 23.47
CA LYS A 455 9.14 -30.46 22.63
C LYS A 455 9.24 -30.02 21.17
N VAL A 456 9.53 -28.75 20.90
CA VAL A 456 9.69 -28.17 19.55
C VAL A 456 10.93 -28.72 18.86
N THR A 457 12.07 -28.81 19.54
CA THR A 457 13.29 -29.37 18.92
C THR A 457 13.05 -30.79 18.43
N LYS A 458 12.42 -31.66 19.23
CA LYS A 458 12.02 -33.02 18.82
C LYS A 458 11.03 -33.11 17.64
N VAL A 459 10.43 -32.01 17.18
CA VAL A 459 9.66 -31.99 15.92
C VAL A 459 10.61 -32.01 14.72
N LYS A 460 11.80 -31.39 14.82
CA LYS A 460 12.71 -31.17 13.70
C LYS A 460 13.21 -32.49 13.09
N SER A 461 13.92 -33.31 13.86
CA SER A 461 14.40 -34.64 13.41
C SER A 461 13.26 -35.54 12.93
N ARG A 462 12.07 -35.49 13.55
CA ARG A 462 10.91 -36.28 13.10
C ARG A 462 10.44 -35.88 11.70
N MET A 463 10.36 -34.58 11.42
CA MET A 463 10.01 -34.08 10.09
C MET A 463 11.11 -34.38 9.06
N VAL A 464 12.38 -34.26 9.45
CA VAL A 464 13.51 -34.61 8.58
C VAL A 464 13.50 -36.11 8.25
N LEU A 465 13.31 -36.99 9.24
CA LEU A 465 13.21 -38.43 9.05
C LEU A 465 12.08 -38.81 8.07
N GLN A 466 10.88 -38.23 8.24
CA GLN A 466 9.76 -38.47 7.31
C GLN A 466 10.08 -38.07 5.87
N ILE A 467 10.78 -36.95 5.65
CA ILE A 467 11.15 -36.49 4.31
C ILE A 467 12.26 -37.38 3.70
N LEU A 468 13.23 -37.83 4.52
CA LEU A 468 14.25 -38.80 4.11
C LEU A 468 13.60 -40.16 3.73
N GLU A 469 12.64 -40.66 4.51
CA GLU A 469 11.90 -41.89 4.22
C GLU A 469 11.07 -41.80 2.91
N LEU A 470 10.65 -40.59 2.51
CA LEU A 470 9.99 -40.32 1.23
C LEU A 470 10.96 -40.20 0.03
N GLY A 471 12.27 -40.35 0.24
CA GLY A 471 13.26 -40.38 -0.84
C GLY A 471 13.85 -39.01 -1.22
N TYR A 472 13.82 -38.03 -0.32
CA TYR A 472 14.34 -36.67 -0.54
C TYR A 472 15.50 -36.33 0.41
N ASN A 473 16.58 -35.73 -0.11
CA ASN A 473 17.66 -35.22 0.73
C ASN A 473 17.19 -33.95 1.47
N VAL A 474 17.70 -33.69 2.68
CA VAL A 474 17.25 -32.56 3.50
C VAL A 474 18.42 -31.71 3.97
N LEU A 475 18.37 -30.40 3.68
CA LEU A 475 19.14 -29.37 4.36
C LEU A 475 18.26 -28.70 5.40
N LEU A 476 18.40 -29.07 6.68
CA LEU A 476 17.71 -28.38 7.76
C LEU A 476 18.43 -27.06 8.06
N SER A 477 17.67 -25.97 8.15
CA SER A 477 18.14 -24.68 8.62
C SER A 477 17.13 -24.07 9.58
N ASP A 478 17.60 -23.68 10.76
CA ASP A 478 16.83 -22.79 11.62
C ASP A 478 16.64 -21.44 10.92
N VAL A 479 15.46 -20.85 11.11
CA VAL A 479 15.06 -19.60 10.42
C VAL A 479 15.80 -18.36 10.95
N ASP A 480 16.57 -18.49 12.02
CA ASP A 480 17.46 -17.45 12.52
C ASP A 480 18.90 -17.52 11.98
N VAL A 481 19.26 -18.61 11.28
CA VAL A 481 20.50 -18.70 10.49
C VAL A 481 20.44 -17.70 9.34
N TYR A 482 21.48 -16.88 9.20
CA TYR A 482 21.57 -15.86 8.15
C TYR A 482 22.45 -16.34 6.99
N TRP A 483 21.97 -16.15 5.76
CA TRP A 483 22.56 -16.74 4.54
C TRP A 483 23.23 -15.68 3.68
N PHE A 484 24.53 -15.86 3.40
CA PHE A 484 25.34 -14.97 2.55
C PHE A 484 25.54 -15.53 1.14
N LYS A 485 25.68 -16.85 1.01
CA LYS A 485 25.88 -17.57 -0.26
C LYS A 485 25.05 -18.86 -0.28
N ASN A 486 24.86 -19.44 -1.47
CA ASN A 486 24.28 -20.78 -1.59
C ASN A 486 25.32 -21.86 -1.22
N PRO A 487 25.09 -22.70 -0.18
CA PRO A 487 26.01 -23.76 0.24
C PRO A 487 25.70 -25.13 -0.39
N LEU A 488 24.62 -25.28 -1.18
CA LEU A 488 24.15 -26.60 -1.63
C LEU A 488 25.23 -27.38 -2.40
N ASP A 489 25.96 -26.75 -3.32
CA ASP A 489 27.05 -27.40 -4.08
C ASP A 489 28.19 -27.91 -3.16
N TYR A 490 28.48 -27.18 -2.07
CA TYR A 490 29.48 -27.59 -1.08
C TYR A 490 28.96 -28.75 -0.23
N LEU A 491 27.72 -28.67 0.26
CA LEU A 491 27.13 -29.68 1.16
C LEU A 491 26.83 -31.00 0.44
N THR A 492 26.39 -30.95 -0.81
CA THR A 492 26.14 -32.14 -1.65
C THR A 492 27.42 -32.88 -2.05
N SER A 493 28.58 -32.22 -2.03
CA SER A 493 29.87 -32.81 -2.44
C SER A 493 30.39 -33.93 -1.52
N PHE A 494 29.85 -34.05 -0.30
CA PHE A 494 30.23 -35.08 0.66
C PHE A 494 29.64 -36.46 0.34
N GLY A 495 28.49 -36.50 -0.35
CA GLY A 495 27.85 -37.73 -0.83
C GLY A 495 27.13 -38.58 0.24
N PRO A 496 26.44 -39.65 -0.19
CA PRO A 496 25.63 -40.52 0.68
C PRO A 496 26.44 -41.19 1.79
N GLY A 497 25.78 -41.50 2.91
CA GLY A 497 26.44 -42.06 4.10
C GLY A 497 27.28 -41.05 4.90
N VAL A 498 27.17 -39.76 4.57
CA VAL A 498 27.77 -38.65 5.33
C VAL A 498 26.67 -37.66 5.74
N LEU A 499 26.54 -37.43 7.05
CA LEU A 499 25.78 -36.32 7.61
C LEU A 499 26.74 -35.17 7.91
N VAL A 500 26.51 -34.01 7.30
CA VAL A 500 27.33 -32.81 7.56
C VAL A 500 26.58 -31.85 8.47
N ALA A 501 27.19 -31.45 9.59
CA ALA A 501 26.55 -30.62 10.61
C ALA A 501 27.43 -29.45 11.05
N GLN A 502 26.80 -28.33 11.42
CA GLN A 502 27.48 -27.22 12.05
C GLN A 502 27.98 -27.59 13.46
N SER A 503 28.98 -26.86 13.96
CA SER A 503 29.47 -26.99 15.34
C SER A 503 29.19 -25.75 16.19
N ASP A 504 28.79 -25.97 17.44
CA ASP A 504 28.75 -24.99 18.52
C ASP A 504 30.12 -24.81 19.21
N GLU A 505 31.19 -25.45 18.72
CA GLU A 505 32.54 -25.19 19.21
C GLU A 505 33.08 -23.86 18.66
N TYR A 506 32.96 -22.81 19.47
CA TYR A 506 33.35 -21.44 19.14
C TYR A 506 34.85 -21.17 19.30
N ASN A 507 35.63 -22.05 19.96
CA ASN A 507 37.07 -21.87 20.04
C ASN A 507 37.70 -21.94 18.65
N VAL A 508 38.68 -21.07 18.38
CA VAL A 508 39.35 -20.99 17.07
C VAL A 508 40.25 -22.21 16.83
N THR A 509 40.86 -22.74 17.89
CA THR A 509 41.81 -23.85 17.89
C THR A 509 41.24 -25.11 18.55
N GLY A 510 41.82 -26.26 18.25
CA GLY A 510 41.42 -27.56 18.80
C GLY A 510 40.29 -28.23 18.01
N ALA A 511 39.89 -29.42 18.43
CA ALA A 511 38.87 -30.21 17.76
C ALA A 511 37.53 -29.47 17.65
N ILE A 512 36.83 -29.66 16.53
CA ILE A 512 35.49 -29.10 16.27
C ILE A 512 34.36 -30.07 16.63
N ASN A 513 34.68 -31.37 16.75
CA ASN A 513 33.76 -32.47 17.10
C ASN A 513 33.74 -32.81 18.62
N LEU A 514 34.03 -31.83 19.49
CA LEU A 514 34.06 -32.05 20.95
C LEU A 514 32.69 -32.48 21.53
N PRO A 515 32.66 -33.15 22.70
CA PRO A 515 31.43 -33.63 23.34
C PRO A 515 30.29 -32.62 23.36
N ARG A 516 29.15 -33.02 22.78
CA ARG A 516 27.91 -32.22 22.67
C ARG A 516 28.08 -30.86 21.96
N ARG A 517 29.03 -30.75 21.01
CA ARG A 517 29.21 -29.58 20.14
C ARG A 517 28.53 -29.67 18.77
N LEU A 518 27.92 -30.79 18.40
CA LEU A 518 27.11 -30.86 17.17
C LEU A 518 25.93 -29.90 17.31
N ASN A 519 25.75 -28.99 16.36
CA ASN A 519 24.62 -28.06 16.31
C ASN A 519 23.50 -28.63 15.42
N SER A 520 22.28 -28.82 15.95
CA SER A 520 21.16 -29.39 15.18
C SER A 520 20.29 -28.34 14.46
N GLY A 521 20.71 -27.07 14.43
CA GLY A 521 20.05 -25.99 13.69
C GLY A 521 20.58 -25.75 12.28
N PHE A 522 21.68 -26.40 11.88
CA PHE A 522 22.15 -26.41 10.49
C PHE A 522 22.87 -27.72 10.14
N TYR A 523 22.24 -28.58 9.35
CA TYR A 523 22.85 -29.81 8.86
C TYR A 523 22.23 -30.29 7.54
N TYR A 524 23.00 -31.06 6.76
CA TYR A 524 22.55 -31.71 5.53
C TYR A 524 22.63 -33.24 5.67
N ALA A 525 21.57 -33.90 5.24
CA ALA A 525 21.35 -35.34 5.34
C ALA A 525 20.88 -35.92 4.01
N HIS A 526 21.53 -36.99 3.56
CA HIS A 526 21.14 -37.73 2.37
C HIS A 526 20.03 -38.74 2.65
N SER A 527 19.14 -38.94 1.68
CA SER A 527 18.14 -40.01 1.71
C SER A 527 18.79 -41.36 1.35
N ASP A 528 19.53 -41.92 2.30
CA ASP A 528 20.16 -43.23 2.21
C ASP A 528 19.89 -44.08 3.47
N SER A 529 20.13 -45.40 3.38
CA SER A 529 19.77 -46.33 4.46
C SER A 529 20.57 -46.15 5.75
N ALA A 530 21.82 -45.68 5.68
CA ALA A 530 22.62 -45.41 6.87
C ALA A 530 22.12 -44.13 7.57
N THR A 531 21.91 -43.07 6.79
CA THR A 531 21.38 -41.79 7.29
C THR A 531 19.98 -41.94 7.88
N ILE A 532 19.07 -42.67 7.23
CA ILE A 532 17.70 -42.93 7.74
C ILE A 532 17.75 -43.72 9.05
N ALA A 533 18.54 -44.80 9.12
CA ALA A 533 18.67 -45.60 10.34
C ALA A 533 19.26 -44.78 11.50
N ALA A 534 20.25 -43.94 11.22
CA ALA A 534 20.89 -43.07 12.22
C ALA A 534 19.93 -41.97 12.72
N LEU A 535 19.17 -41.32 11.83
CA LEU A 535 18.14 -40.35 12.24
C LEU A 535 17.01 -41.02 13.03
N ALA A 536 16.61 -42.25 12.68
CA ALA A 536 15.66 -43.03 13.47
C ALA A 536 16.17 -43.30 14.90
N LYS A 537 17.46 -43.66 15.07
CA LYS A 537 18.09 -43.77 16.39
C LYS A 537 18.08 -42.44 17.15
N VAL A 538 18.41 -41.32 16.51
CA VAL A 538 18.39 -39.97 17.13
C VAL A 538 16.98 -39.60 17.60
N VAL A 539 15.95 -39.82 16.78
CA VAL A 539 14.54 -39.61 17.12
C VAL A 539 14.14 -40.49 18.31
N GLN A 540 14.52 -41.77 18.30
CA GLN A 540 14.23 -42.71 19.40
C GLN A 540 14.90 -42.28 20.70
N HIS A 541 16.19 -41.94 20.68
CA HIS A 541 16.92 -41.44 21.85
C HIS A 541 16.31 -40.14 22.40
N ALA A 542 15.96 -39.21 21.51
CA ALA A 542 15.30 -37.96 21.88
C ALA A 542 13.89 -38.18 22.48
N ALA A 543 13.16 -39.23 22.10
CA ALA A 543 11.85 -39.54 22.67
C ALA A 543 11.94 -39.87 24.18
N TYR A 544 12.99 -40.59 24.61
CA TYR A 544 13.19 -40.98 26.01
C TYR A 544 13.99 -39.97 26.86
N SER A 545 14.60 -38.97 26.22
CA SER A 545 15.41 -37.96 26.91
C SER A 545 14.60 -36.77 27.43
N ASN A 546 14.92 -36.26 28.63
CA ASN A 546 14.39 -34.99 29.17
C ASN A 546 15.19 -33.76 28.72
N LEU A 547 16.09 -33.90 27.74
CA LEU A 547 16.84 -32.81 27.15
C LEU A 547 16.19 -32.33 25.83
N SER A 548 16.71 -31.23 25.30
CA SER A 548 16.50 -30.87 23.89
C SER A 548 17.07 -31.94 22.96
N GLU A 549 16.68 -31.89 21.68
CA GLU A 549 17.12 -32.83 20.65
C GLU A 549 18.65 -32.85 20.41
N GLN A 550 19.32 -31.71 20.47
CA GLN A 550 20.73 -31.58 20.05
C GLN A 550 21.72 -32.51 20.79
N PRO A 551 21.67 -32.68 22.13
CA PRO A 551 22.40 -33.74 22.82
C PRO A 551 22.19 -35.14 22.24
N SER A 552 20.96 -35.50 21.83
CA SER A 552 20.68 -36.81 21.24
C SER A 552 21.38 -37.02 19.89
N PHE A 553 21.51 -35.99 19.06
CA PHE A 553 22.35 -36.08 17.85
C PHE A 553 23.79 -36.45 18.20
N TYR A 554 24.39 -35.75 19.16
CA TYR A 554 25.78 -36.01 19.52
C TYR A 554 25.95 -37.38 20.18
N ASP A 555 25.18 -37.65 21.24
CA ASP A 555 25.36 -38.85 22.06
C ASP A 555 25.05 -40.14 21.26
N THR A 556 24.16 -40.06 20.25
CA THR A 556 23.86 -41.19 19.33
C THR A 556 24.91 -41.36 18.24
N LEU A 557 25.35 -40.29 17.59
CA LEU A 557 26.17 -40.37 16.35
C LEU A 557 27.68 -40.23 16.60
N CYS A 558 28.08 -39.58 17.68
CA CYS A 558 29.46 -39.45 18.14
C CYS A 558 29.75 -40.26 19.41
N GLY A 559 28.73 -40.91 19.98
CA GLY A 559 28.83 -41.69 21.21
C GLY A 559 28.92 -40.81 22.46
N GLU A 560 28.47 -41.34 23.61
CA GLU A 560 28.62 -40.66 24.89
C GLU A 560 30.09 -40.31 25.17
N GLY A 561 30.35 -39.07 25.59
CA GLY A 561 31.71 -38.55 25.80
C GLY A 561 32.56 -38.43 24.51
N GLY A 562 32.00 -38.69 23.34
CA GLY A 562 32.72 -38.70 22.06
C GLY A 562 33.46 -40.00 21.76
N SER A 563 32.96 -41.14 22.26
CA SER A 563 33.57 -42.47 22.08
C SER A 563 33.69 -42.93 20.61
N TYR A 564 32.89 -42.37 19.70
CA TYR A 564 32.90 -42.67 18.26
C TYR A 564 33.56 -41.57 17.41
N ARG A 565 34.30 -40.62 18.03
CA ARG A 565 35.03 -39.57 17.31
C ARG A 565 36.16 -40.16 16.48
N LEU A 566 36.25 -39.73 15.22
CA LEU A 566 37.39 -39.97 14.33
C LEU A 566 38.15 -38.66 14.13
N GLY A 567 39.30 -38.55 14.80
CA GLY A 567 40.12 -37.33 14.81
C GLY A 567 39.35 -36.10 15.31
N ASP A 568 39.70 -34.94 14.77
CA ASP A 568 39.27 -33.63 15.29
C ASP A 568 38.01 -33.06 14.64
N GLY A 569 37.47 -33.70 13.59
CA GLY A 569 36.36 -33.17 12.79
C GLY A 569 35.30 -34.17 12.33
N GLN A 570 35.41 -35.45 12.70
CA GLN A 570 34.47 -36.49 12.25
C GLN A 570 34.04 -37.42 13.40
N CYS A 571 32.93 -38.14 13.19
CA CYS A 571 32.51 -39.29 13.98
C CYS A 571 32.05 -40.41 13.05
N MET A 572 32.00 -41.65 13.53
CA MET A 572 31.50 -42.81 12.78
C MET A 572 30.63 -43.68 13.69
N ASP A 573 29.32 -43.69 13.46
CA ASP A 573 28.41 -44.56 14.22
C ASP A 573 28.67 -46.03 13.84
N PRO A 574 29.15 -46.89 14.77
CA PRO A 574 29.51 -48.27 14.47
C PRO A 574 28.31 -49.17 14.14
N GLU A 575 27.07 -48.75 14.47
CA GLU A 575 25.87 -49.54 14.21
C GLU A 575 25.29 -49.28 12.82
N THR A 576 25.32 -48.03 12.36
CA THR A 576 24.72 -47.61 11.07
C THR A 576 25.77 -47.42 9.97
N ASN A 577 27.05 -47.32 10.33
CA ASN A 577 28.16 -46.87 9.48
C ASN A 577 27.95 -45.46 8.89
N LEU A 578 27.11 -44.62 9.52
CA LEU A 578 27.00 -43.21 9.16
C LEU A 578 28.24 -42.45 9.64
N GLN A 579 28.90 -41.75 8.71
CA GLN A 579 29.91 -40.76 9.08
C GLN A 579 29.23 -39.41 9.39
N VAL A 580 29.58 -38.81 10.53
CA VAL A 580 29.30 -37.38 10.77
C VAL A 580 30.54 -36.57 10.44
N HIS A 581 30.40 -35.51 9.65
CA HIS A 581 31.47 -34.55 9.37
C HIS A 581 31.08 -33.15 9.84
N PHE A 582 31.92 -32.54 10.67
CA PHE A 582 31.66 -31.22 11.25
C PHE A 582 32.13 -30.13 10.29
N LEU A 583 31.21 -29.29 9.86
CA LEU A 583 31.46 -28.20 8.91
C LEU A 583 32.50 -27.21 9.46
N ASN A 584 33.40 -26.75 8.58
CA ASN A 584 34.45 -25.80 8.94
C ASN A 584 33.85 -24.51 9.52
N ARG A 585 34.23 -24.16 10.76
CA ARG A 585 33.72 -23.00 11.52
C ARG A 585 34.07 -21.62 10.94
N ASP A 586 35.04 -21.50 10.04
CA ASP A 586 35.25 -20.25 9.27
C ASP A 586 34.25 -20.12 8.10
N LEU A 587 33.78 -21.24 7.54
CA LEU A 587 32.80 -21.28 6.44
C LEU A 587 31.35 -21.31 6.91
N PHE A 588 31.10 -21.98 8.05
CA PHE A 588 29.79 -22.15 8.70
C PHE A 588 29.85 -21.75 10.18
N PRO A 589 30.21 -20.48 10.51
CA PRO A 589 30.32 -19.99 11.88
C PRO A 589 29.03 -20.05 12.69
N ASN A 590 29.16 -20.43 13.97
CA ASN A 590 28.12 -20.22 14.98
C ASN A 590 28.16 -18.77 15.52
N GLY A 591 27.11 -18.37 16.25
CA GLY A 591 26.92 -17.00 16.70
C GLY A 591 27.82 -16.49 17.84
N ALA A 592 28.72 -17.33 18.36
CA ALA A 592 29.80 -16.92 19.27
C ALA A 592 31.18 -16.93 18.59
N TYR A 593 31.29 -17.44 17.35
CA TYR A 593 32.58 -17.59 16.68
C TYR A 593 33.18 -16.24 16.29
N ARG A 594 34.35 -15.92 16.88
CA ARG A 594 35.16 -14.71 16.62
C ARG A 594 34.42 -13.36 16.75
N GLY A 595 33.25 -13.30 17.38
CA GLY A 595 32.48 -12.06 17.52
C GLY A 595 31.94 -11.49 16.19
N LEU A 596 31.65 -12.35 15.20
CA LEU A 596 31.25 -11.90 13.85
C LEU A 596 29.96 -11.05 13.83
N TRP A 597 29.06 -11.25 14.81
CA TRP A 597 27.84 -10.45 14.94
C TRP A 597 28.07 -9.06 15.56
N GLU A 598 29.25 -8.84 16.15
CA GLU A 598 29.66 -7.61 16.80
C GLU A 598 30.55 -6.73 15.88
N GLU A 599 30.93 -7.25 14.71
CA GLU A 599 31.60 -6.50 13.64
C GLU A 599 30.68 -5.41 13.05
N GLU A 600 31.24 -4.22 12.78
CA GLU A 600 30.50 -3.05 12.24
C GLU A 600 29.79 -3.36 10.91
N ASP A 601 30.43 -4.18 10.06
CA ASP A 601 29.85 -4.75 8.85
C ASP A 601 30.00 -6.28 8.89
N THR A 602 29.06 -6.93 9.60
CA THR A 602 28.93 -8.39 9.68
C THR A 602 28.96 -9.06 8.30
N LYS A 603 28.36 -8.44 7.27
CA LYS A 603 28.33 -9.00 5.93
C LYS A 603 29.72 -9.05 5.33
N LYS A 604 30.42 -7.92 5.31
CA LYS A 604 31.78 -7.81 4.78
C LYS A 604 32.74 -8.73 5.53
N ALA A 605 32.68 -8.75 6.87
CA ALA A 605 33.53 -9.62 7.69
C ALA A 605 33.35 -11.11 7.35
N CYS A 606 32.11 -11.53 7.06
CA CYS A 606 31.76 -12.89 6.68
C CYS A 606 32.15 -13.20 5.21
N GLU A 607 31.91 -12.26 4.28
CA GLU A 607 32.32 -12.36 2.88
C GLU A 607 33.85 -12.49 2.71
N GLU A 608 34.63 -11.71 3.46
CA GLU A 608 36.12 -11.77 3.51
C GLU A 608 36.64 -13.13 3.99
N ARG A 609 35.91 -13.82 4.88
CA ARG A 609 36.24 -15.17 5.37
C ARG A 609 35.74 -16.29 4.45
N GLY A 610 35.02 -15.93 3.39
CA GLY A 610 34.45 -16.89 2.45
C GLY A 610 33.18 -17.58 2.95
N CYS A 611 32.60 -17.16 4.09
CA CYS A 611 31.48 -17.83 4.73
C CYS A 611 30.27 -18.05 3.80
N PHE A 612 29.48 -19.09 4.09
CA PHE A 612 28.19 -19.32 3.46
C PHE A 612 27.03 -18.80 4.30
N VAL A 613 27.07 -19.07 5.61
CA VAL A 613 26.02 -18.74 6.57
C VAL A 613 26.63 -18.31 7.91
N LEU A 614 25.86 -17.60 8.74
CA LEU A 614 26.18 -17.31 10.14
C LEU A 614 24.95 -17.62 11.01
N HIS A 615 25.11 -18.51 11.99
CA HIS A 615 24.02 -18.86 12.91
C HIS A 615 23.82 -17.72 13.92
N ASN A 616 22.57 -17.30 14.14
CA ASN A 616 22.24 -16.30 15.16
C ASN A 616 21.92 -16.93 16.53
N ASN A 617 22.65 -17.98 16.91
CA ASN A 617 22.61 -18.54 18.26
C ASN A 617 23.58 -17.77 19.20
N TRP A 618 23.74 -18.26 20.43
CA TRP A 618 24.50 -17.59 21.50
C TRP A 618 23.98 -16.18 21.88
N ILE A 619 22.70 -15.89 21.60
CA ILE A 619 22.02 -14.68 22.08
C ILE A 619 20.57 -14.96 22.48
N ASN A 620 20.15 -14.37 23.61
CA ASN A 620 18.80 -14.52 24.15
C ASN A 620 17.89 -13.34 23.75
N GLY A 621 16.68 -13.67 23.30
CA GLY A 621 15.60 -12.72 22.97
C GLY A 621 15.42 -12.47 21.47
N ARG A 622 14.19 -12.66 20.98
CA ARG A 622 13.79 -12.50 19.56
C ARG A 622 14.22 -11.16 18.97
N LYS A 623 14.03 -10.07 19.73
CA LYS A 623 14.34 -8.71 19.29
C LYS A 623 15.83 -8.52 18.98
N LYS A 624 16.73 -9.01 19.84
CA LYS A 624 18.18 -8.92 19.62
C LYS A 624 18.64 -9.74 18.41
N LYS A 625 18.03 -10.90 18.18
CA LYS A 625 18.26 -11.70 16.96
C LYS A 625 17.85 -10.92 15.70
N LEU A 626 16.68 -10.29 15.71
CA LEU A 626 16.22 -9.43 14.60
C LEU A 626 17.12 -8.20 14.39
N GLU A 627 17.56 -7.55 15.48
CA GLU A 627 18.52 -6.43 15.42
C GLU A 627 19.82 -6.86 14.71
N ARG A 628 20.43 -8.00 15.10
CA ARG A 628 21.58 -8.61 14.40
C ARG A 628 21.33 -8.92 12.91
N GLN A 629 20.19 -9.50 12.55
CA GLN A 629 19.88 -9.77 11.13
C GLN A 629 19.65 -8.47 10.32
N SER A 630 19.11 -7.43 10.95
CA SER A 630 18.81 -6.15 10.30
C SER A 630 20.08 -5.36 9.96
N THR A 631 21.11 -5.43 10.81
CA THR A 631 22.42 -4.83 10.57
C THR A 631 23.22 -5.61 9.53
N ALA A 632 23.11 -6.94 9.49
CA ALA A 632 23.84 -7.78 8.52
C ALA A 632 23.39 -7.64 7.05
N SER A 633 22.21 -7.09 6.75
CA SER A 633 21.94 -6.44 5.45
C SER A 633 20.72 -5.53 5.53
N PRO A 634 20.91 -4.22 5.79
CA PRO A 634 19.80 -3.28 5.91
C PRO A 634 18.96 -3.20 4.64
N ALA A 635 19.57 -3.34 3.46
CA ALA A 635 18.85 -3.32 2.19
C ALA A 635 17.82 -4.45 2.05
N VAL A 636 18.24 -5.71 2.24
CA VAL A 636 17.34 -6.87 2.10
C VAL A 636 16.36 -6.95 3.27
N HIS A 637 16.80 -6.62 4.49
CA HIS A 637 15.90 -6.51 5.62
C HIS A 637 14.81 -5.47 5.36
N ASN A 638 15.15 -4.25 4.93
CA ASN A 638 14.16 -3.19 4.62
C ASN A 638 13.24 -3.54 3.45
N THR A 639 13.73 -4.22 2.40
CA THR A 639 12.88 -4.71 1.30
C THR A 639 11.82 -5.70 1.80
N CYS A 640 12.12 -6.49 2.82
CA CYS A 640 11.19 -7.49 3.35
C CYS A 640 10.36 -6.99 4.54
N LYS A 641 10.90 -6.07 5.35
CA LYS A 641 10.16 -5.37 6.40
C LYS A 641 9.03 -4.53 5.80
N ARG A 642 9.26 -3.85 4.67
CA ARG A 642 8.20 -3.20 3.88
C ARG A 642 7.09 -4.14 3.38
N LYS A 643 7.37 -5.45 3.25
CA LYS A 643 6.38 -6.48 2.91
C LYS A 643 5.65 -7.03 4.15
N GLN A 644 6.20 -6.82 5.36
CA GLN A 644 5.69 -7.33 6.63
C GLN A 644 5.03 -6.28 7.56
N GLU A 645 5.42 -4.99 7.49
CA GLU A 645 4.95 -3.89 8.36
C GLU A 645 3.45 -3.56 8.23
N VAL A 646 2.79 -4.31 7.35
CA VAL A 646 1.36 -4.46 7.11
C VAL A 646 0.50 -4.63 8.40
N ARG A 647 1.05 -5.06 9.56
CA ARG A 647 0.27 -5.28 10.81
C ARG A 647 0.57 -4.36 12.01
N GLU A 648 1.71 -3.67 12.08
CA GLU A 648 2.18 -3.03 13.35
C GLU A 648 2.32 -1.49 13.31
N GLU A 649 2.38 -0.85 12.14
CA GLU A 649 2.59 0.62 12.06
C GLU A 649 1.32 1.47 12.21
N THR A 650 0.14 0.87 12.28
CA THR A 650 -1.17 1.54 12.38
C THR A 650 -1.30 2.45 13.62
N THR A 651 -0.45 2.27 14.63
CA THR A 651 -0.43 3.10 15.86
C THR A 651 0.67 4.16 15.88
N SER A 652 1.77 3.99 15.14
CA SER A 652 2.94 4.87 15.16
C SER A 652 3.02 5.80 13.94
N HIS A 653 2.78 5.29 12.72
CA HIS A 653 2.80 6.10 11.50
C HIS A 653 1.61 7.06 11.37
N SER A 654 0.54 6.83 12.15
CA SER A 654 -0.52 7.83 12.33
C SER A 654 -0.01 9.14 12.96
N ARG A 655 1.14 9.13 13.67
CA ARG A 655 1.76 10.32 14.28
C ARG A 655 2.83 11.01 13.42
N SER A 656 3.52 10.29 12.53
CA SER A 656 4.53 10.89 11.63
C SER A 656 3.88 11.57 10.43
N VAL A 657 2.96 10.89 9.74
CA VAL A 657 2.20 11.46 8.61
C VAL A 657 1.27 12.59 9.08
N SER A 658 0.72 12.47 10.30
CA SER A 658 -0.03 13.56 10.97
C SER A 658 0.77 14.86 11.16
N ARG A 659 2.11 14.80 11.23
CA ARG A 659 2.95 16.00 11.37
C ARG A 659 3.13 16.77 10.06
N GLN A 660 3.02 16.10 8.90
CA GLN A 660 3.04 16.76 7.58
C GLN A 660 1.63 17.10 7.07
N MET A 661 0.60 16.33 7.42
CA MET A 661 -0.81 16.60 7.04
C MET A 661 -1.54 17.57 7.99
N LYS A 662 -0.86 18.59 8.53
CA LYS A 662 -1.55 19.64 9.29
C LYS A 662 -2.35 20.58 8.37
N ASP A 663 -3.65 20.64 8.64
CA ASP A 663 -4.55 21.78 8.37
C ASP A 663 -5.29 21.89 7.02
N VAL A 664 -5.63 20.77 6.38
CA VAL A 664 -6.82 20.71 5.49
C VAL A 664 -8.08 20.56 6.35
N MET A 665 -8.48 21.65 7.00
CA MET A 665 -9.69 21.74 7.83
C MET A 665 -10.77 22.59 7.14
N VAL A 666 -12.04 22.39 7.50
CA VAL A 666 -13.10 23.37 7.22
C VAL A 666 -12.85 24.59 8.10
N ARG A 667 -12.76 25.79 7.51
CA ARG A 667 -12.50 27.04 8.26
C ARG A 667 -13.71 27.97 8.19
N VAL A 668 -14.41 28.14 9.31
CA VAL A 668 -15.57 29.03 9.46
C VAL A 668 -15.14 30.32 10.16
N VAL A 669 -15.17 31.45 9.47
CA VAL A 669 -14.71 32.74 9.99
C VAL A 669 -15.88 33.57 10.51
N HIS A 670 -15.79 33.99 11.76
CA HIS A 670 -16.76 34.84 12.44
C HIS A 670 -16.47 36.33 12.22
N ALA A 671 -17.51 37.14 12.41
CA ALA A 671 -17.35 38.57 12.65
C ALA A 671 -16.36 38.82 13.81
N GLY A 672 -15.31 39.61 13.57
CA GLY A 672 -14.21 39.83 14.54
C GLY A 672 -12.98 38.92 14.36
N GLY A 673 -12.90 38.11 13.30
CA GLY A 673 -11.67 37.39 12.92
C GLY A 673 -11.41 36.07 13.65
N ARG A 674 -12.24 35.70 14.63
CA ARG A 674 -12.24 34.36 15.22
C ARG A 674 -12.56 33.31 14.15
N VAL A 675 -11.82 32.21 14.12
CA VAL A 675 -12.04 31.08 13.20
C VAL A 675 -12.40 29.85 14.01
N GLU A 676 -13.51 29.20 13.67
CA GLU A 676 -13.80 27.83 14.09
C GLU A 676 -13.29 26.87 13.01
N MET A 677 -12.61 25.80 13.44
CA MET A 677 -11.98 24.84 12.56
C MET A 677 -12.50 23.43 12.86
N TYR A 678 -12.75 22.67 11.80
CA TYR A 678 -13.32 21.32 11.91
C TYR A 678 -12.53 20.33 11.05
N HIS A 679 -12.29 19.14 11.61
CA HIS A 679 -11.41 18.11 11.05
C HIS A 679 -12.10 17.21 10.00
N THR A 680 -13.41 17.38 9.80
CA THR A 680 -14.25 16.61 8.87
C THR A 680 -15.21 17.54 8.12
N ARG A 681 -15.86 17.04 7.06
CA ARG A 681 -16.94 17.77 6.36
C ARG A 681 -18.13 17.98 7.28
N ILE A 682 -18.80 19.13 7.19
CA ILE A 682 -19.93 19.52 8.05
C ILE A 682 -21.11 20.00 7.23
N ARG A 683 -22.35 19.63 7.60
CA ARG A 683 -23.53 20.21 6.95
C ARG A 683 -23.79 21.62 7.45
N ALA A 684 -24.15 22.51 6.54
CA ALA A 684 -24.56 23.88 6.86
C ALA A 684 -25.71 23.92 7.89
N SER A 685 -26.63 22.94 7.87
CA SER A 685 -27.69 22.78 8.88
C SER A 685 -27.20 22.65 10.32
N GLU A 686 -26.03 22.04 10.58
CA GLU A 686 -25.47 21.93 11.93
C GLU A 686 -25.02 23.29 12.46
N LEU A 687 -24.34 24.06 11.62
CA LEU A 687 -23.89 25.42 11.92
C LEU A 687 -25.05 26.42 11.98
N ILE A 688 -26.10 26.25 11.16
CA ILE A 688 -27.33 27.05 11.23
C ILE A 688 -28.09 26.78 12.54
N ARG A 689 -28.12 25.52 13.04
CA ARG A 689 -28.65 25.19 14.36
C ARG A 689 -27.82 25.81 15.49
N LYS A 690 -26.49 25.83 15.34
CA LYS A 690 -25.55 26.46 16.31
C LYS A 690 -25.63 27.99 16.31
N TYR A 691 -25.98 28.61 15.17
CA TYR A 691 -26.00 30.06 14.96
C TYR A 691 -27.25 30.55 14.18
N PRO A 692 -28.46 30.49 14.78
CA PRO A 692 -29.72 30.74 14.05
C PRO A 692 -29.84 32.13 13.41
N ASP A 693 -29.28 33.18 14.03
CA ASP A 693 -29.32 34.56 13.53
C ASP A 693 -28.35 34.86 12.36
N PHE A 694 -27.53 33.87 11.98
CA PHE A 694 -26.47 34.01 11.00
C PHE A 694 -26.79 33.22 9.73
N CYS A 695 -26.15 33.63 8.64
CA CYS A 695 -26.03 32.89 7.39
C CYS A 695 -24.58 32.42 7.25
N ILE A 696 -24.42 31.22 6.70
CA ILE A 696 -23.13 30.71 6.26
C ILE A 696 -23.00 31.07 4.78
N THR A 697 -21.85 31.60 4.39
CA THR A 697 -21.65 32.12 3.04
C THR A 697 -20.27 31.73 2.50
N THR A 698 -20.16 31.54 1.19
CA THR A 698 -18.87 31.39 0.52
C THR A 698 -18.16 32.75 0.44
N PRO A 699 -16.85 32.81 0.14
CA PRO A 699 -16.12 34.06 0.01
C PRO A 699 -16.64 34.98 -1.11
N GLN A 700 -17.41 34.41 -2.05
CA GLN A 700 -18.00 35.13 -3.18
C GLN A 700 -19.14 36.07 -2.77
N VAL A 701 -19.61 36.04 -1.51
CA VAL A 701 -20.73 36.86 -1.02
C VAL A 701 -20.55 38.37 -1.17
N PHE A 702 -19.31 38.85 -1.24
CA PHE A 702 -19.02 40.26 -1.49
C PHE A 702 -19.23 40.67 -2.96
N ASN A 703 -19.20 39.70 -3.88
CA ASN A 703 -19.38 39.90 -5.32
C ASN A 703 -20.78 39.46 -5.76
N CYS A 704 -21.19 38.24 -5.42
CA CYS A 704 -22.48 37.63 -5.80
C CYS A 704 -23.33 37.26 -4.55
N PRO A 705 -23.83 38.23 -3.76
CA PRO A 705 -24.50 37.99 -2.47
C PRO A 705 -25.83 37.22 -2.54
N GLN A 706 -26.38 36.98 -3.74
CA GLN A 706 -27.59 36.16 -3.89
C GLN A 706 -27.27 34.66 -4.05
N GLU A 707 -26.18 34.31 -4.71
CA GLU A 707 -25.78 32.92 -4.99
C GLU A 707 -24.82 32.33 -3.94
N SER A 708 -24.20 33.20 -3.13
CA SER A 708 -23.14 32.80 -2.19
C SER A 708 -23.63 32.42 -0.79
N VAL A 709 -24.94 32.33 -0.56
CA VAL A 709 -25.54 31.98 0.74
C VAL A 709 -25.88 30.51 0.76
N LEU A 710 -25.30 29.76 1.69
CA LEU A 710 -25.56 28.32 1.82
C LEU A 710 -26.95 28.05 2.41
N THR A 711 -27.60 27.05 1.84
CA THR A 711 -28.85 26.44 2.31
C THR A 711 -28.58 25.40 3.42
N ALA A 712 -29.63 24.85 4.02
CA ALA A 712 -29.48 23.85 5.08
C ALA A 712 -28.93 22.49 4.59
N ASP A 713 -29.05 22.21 3.29
CA ASP A 713 -28.64 20.96 2.65
C ASP A 713 -27.17 20.96 2.21
N ASP A 714 -26.55 22.14 2.11
CA ASP A 714 -25.18 22.30 1.60
C ASP A 714 -24.13 21.75 2.58
N VAL A 715 -23.03 21.23 2.04
CA VAL A 715 -21.93 20.63 2.79
C VAL A 715 -20.68 21.51 2.70
N LEU A 716 -20.12 21.86 3.85
CA LEU A 716 -18.85 22.55 3.97
C LEU A 716 -17.71 21.54 3.85
N LEU A 717 -16.84 21.75 2.86
CA LEU A 717 -15.76 20.83 2.51
C LEU A 717 -14.42 21.28 3.13
N PRO A 718 -13.58 20.33 3.60
CA PRO A 718 -12.23 20.63 4.07
C PRO A 718 -11.40 21.39 3.03
N GLY A 719 -10.54 22.30 3.47
CA GLY A 719 -9.75 23.16 2.58
C GLY A 719 -10.51 24.38 2.03
N GLN A 720 -11.83 24.41 2.10
CA GLN A 720 -12.62 25.60 1.76
C GLN A 720 -12.84 26.52 2.98
N LYS A 721 -12.97 27.82 2.69
CA LYS A 721 -13.18 28.89 3.68
C LYS A 721 -14.60 29.40 3.59
N TYR A 722 -15.30 29.48 4.71
CA TYR A 722 -16.67 29.97 4.82
C TYR A 722 -16.76 31.13 5.81
N PHE A 723 -17.75 32.00 5.64
CA PHE A 723 -18.00 33.14 6.52
C PHE A 723 -19.35 33.02 7.22
N LEU A 724 -19.36 33.24 8.53
CA LEU A 724 -20.56 33.34 9.35
C LEU A 724 -20.98 34.82 9.48
N MET A 725 -21.97 35.23 8.69
CA MET A 725 -22.42 36.63 8.57
C MET A 725 -23.81 36.81 9.15
N ARG A 726 -24.09 37.92 9.85
CA ARG A 726 -25.48 38.21 10.28
C ARG A 726 -26.38 38.37 9.06
N ARG A 727 -27.60 37.83 9.12
CA ARG A 727 -28.62 37.95 8.05
C ARG A 727 -28.79 39.39 7.55
N THR A 728 -28.83 40.36 8.46
CA THR A 728 -28.93 41.79 8.14
C THR A 728 -27.75 42.37 7.35
N SER A 729 -26.56 41.78 7.45
CA SER A 729 -25.37 42.20 6.69
C SER A 729 -25.39 41.65 5.27
N VAL A 730 -25.81 40.39 5.12
CA VAL A 730 -26.04 39.76 3.80
C VAL A 730 -27.14 40.50 3.05
N GLU A 731 -28.25 40.86 3.71
CA GLU A 731 -29.32 41.65 3.10
C GLU A 731 -28.89 43.09 2.70
N LYS A 732 -27.97 43.71 3.46
CA LYS A 732 -27.35 44.99 3.03
C LYS A 732 -26.47 44.80 1.79
N LEU A 733 -25.71 43.71 1.68
CA LEU A 733 -24.92 43.38 0.49
C LEU A 733 -25.82 43.12 -0.73
N LYS A 734 -26.88 42.30 -0.58
CA LYS A 734 -27.87 42.07 -1.65
C LYS A 734 -28.50 43.38 -2.13
N ARG A 735 -28.92 44.26 -1.22
CA ARG A 735 -29.51 45.58 -1.58
C ARG A 735 -28.51 46.48 -2.30
N ARG A 736 -27.24 46.55 -1.86
CA ARG A 736 -26.17 47.31 -2.55
C ARG A 736 -25.87 46.74 -3.94
N HIS A 737 -25.83 45.42 -4.09
CA HIS A 737 -25.64 44.76 -5.39
C HIS A 737 -26.80 45.03 -6.33
N SER A 738 -28.05 44.89 -5.88
CA SER A 738 -29.24 45.22 -6.68
C SER A 738 -29.35 46.72 -7.01
N ALA A 739 -28.82 47.62 -6.17
CA ALA A 739 -28.72 49.04 -6.47
C ALA A 739 -27.68 49.34 -7.56
N ARG A 740 -26.49 48.71 -7.50
CA ARG A 740 -25.48 48.79 -8.57
C ARG A 740 -25.99 48.20 -9.90
N GLY A 741 -26.76 47.10 -9.84
CA GLY A 741 -27.43 46.53 -11.02
C GLY A 741 -28.48 47.44 -11.64
N ARG A 742 -29.21 48.23 -10.83
CA ARG A 742 -30.14 49.25 -11.34
C ARG A 742 -29.46 50.51 -11.88
N ALA A 743 -28.30 50.89 -11.34
CA ALA A 743 -27.50 52.01 -11.89
C ALA A 743 -26.95 51.68 -13.28
N ARG A 744 -26.37 50.48 -13.47
CA ARG A 744 -25.92 49.99 -14.79
C ARG A 744 -27.07 49.87 -15.82
N GLY A 745 -28.33 49.82 -15.40
CA GLY A 745 -29.51 49.82 -16.27
C GLY A 745 -30.00 51.20 -16.74
N ILE A 746 -29.31 52.29 -16.36
CA ILE A 746 -29.61 53.66 -16.79
C ILE A 746 -28.49 54.22 -17.70
N GLU A 747 -27.35 53.53 -17.79
CA GLU A 747 -26.16 53.94 -18.57
C GLU A 747 -26.10 53.33 -20.00
N GLU A 748 -27.13 52.62 -20.47
CA GLU A 748 -27.23 52.17 -21.87
C GLU A 748 -27.77 53.28 -22.81
N ALA A 749 -27.15 54.46 -22.76
CA ALA A 749 -27.37 55.56 -23.71
C ALA A 749 -26.17 56.53 -23.80
N GLY A 750 -24.96 56.02 -24.06
CA GLY A 750 -23.81 56.87 -24.44
C GLY A 750 -22.49 56.48 -23.78
N ASP A 751 -21.68 55.77 -24.57
CA ASP A 751 -20.23 55.47 -24.48
C ASP A 751 -19.49 55.58 -23.12
N VAL A 752 -18.90 54.46 -22.69
CA VAL A 752 -18.48 54.24 -21.30
C VAL A 752 -16.98 54.03 -21.16
N SER A 753 -16.37 54.82 -20.30
CA SER A 753 -15.11 54.48 -19.63
C SER A 753 -15.23 54.82 -18.14
N PHE A 754 -15.11 53.83 -17.24
CA PHE A 754 -14.51 54.03 -15.90
C PHE A 754 -14.23 52.70 -15.16
N GLU A 755 -13.36 52.81 -14.16
CA GLU A 755 -12.67 51.75 -13.41
C GLU A 755 -13.59 50.87 -12.54
N GLU A 756 -13.25 49.58 -12.40
CA GLU A 756 -13.95 48.67 -11.48
C GLU A 756 -13.29 48.67 -10.08
N SER A 757 -13.79 49.54 -9.20
CA SER A 757 -13.31 49.68 -7.82
C SER A 757 -13.62 48.46 -6.93
N THR A 758 -12.61 47.90 -6.28
CA THR A 758 -12.74 46.80 -5.30
C THR A 758 -13.29 47.30 -3.96
N SER A 759 -14.31 46.63 -3.40
CA SER A 759 -14.80 46.93 -2.03
C SER A 759 -14.12 46.02 -1.01
N SER A 760 -13.15 46.57 -0.25
CA SER A 760 -12.49 45.87 0.86
C SER A 760 -13.46 45.55 2.00
N ALA A 761 -13.29 44.39 2.64
CA ALA A 761 -14.08 43.97 3.79
C ALA A 761 -13.83 44.79 5.08
N GLN A 762 -12.87 45.72 5.08
CA GLN A 762 -12.49 46.51 6.26
C GLN A 762 -13.55 47.55 6.69
N GLU A 763 -14.38 48.07 5.78
CA GLU A 763 -15.38 49.11 6.12
C GLU A 763 -16.53 48.62 7.01
N LEU A 764 -16.72 47.31 7.16
CA LEU A 764 -17.79 46.72 7.97
C LEU A 764 -17.39 46.42 9.42
N PHE A 765 -16.13 46.68 9.80
CA PHE A 765 -15.58 46.33 11.12
C PHE A 765 -14.99 47.55 11.85
N VAL A 766 -15.87 48.44 12.32
CA VAL A 766 -15.51 49.45 13.33
C VAL A 766 -16.25 49.14 14.64
N SER A 767 -15.49 48.96 15.71
CA SER A 767 -15.97 48.69 17.05
C SER A 767 -16.64 49.93 17.67
N THR A 768 -17.74 49.75 18.40
CA THR A 768 -18.31 50.83 19.24
C THR A 768 -18.76 50.31 20.59
N GLU A 769 -17.89 50.39 21.60
CA GLU A 769 -18.32 50.56 22.98
C GLU A 769 -17.90 51.97 23.44
N ARG A 770 -18.87 52.86 23.59
CA ARG A 770 -18.81 53.99 24.53
C ARG A 770 -20.11 54.01 25.31
N ARG A 771 -20.00 54.08 26.64
CA ARG A 771 -21.14 54.09 27.57
C ARG A 771 -21.82 55.47 27.62
N ALA A 772 -23.04 55.46 28.11
CA ALA A 772 -23.89 56.63 28.31
C ALA A 772 -23.66 57.32 29.67
N ASP A 773 -24.18 58.54 29.76
CA ASP A 773 -24.63 59.23 30.97
C ASP A 773 -25.98 59.89 30.63
N SER A 774 -26.96 60.06 31.53
CA SER A 774 -27.10 59.67 32.94
C SER A 774 -28.56 59.18 33.15
N ALA A 775 -29.11 58.81 34.31
CA ALA A 775 -28.75 58.97 35.73
C ALA A 775 -29.25 57.71 36.52
N SER A 776 -29.33 57.61 37.85
CA SER A 776 -29.20 58.57 38.95
C SER A 776 -28.64 57.90 40.23
N LYS A 777 -27.88 58.69 41.00
CA LYS A 777 -27.50 58.58 42.43
C LYS A 777 -27.54 57.20 43.13
N LYS A 778 -26.37 56.70 43.52
CA LYS A 778 -26.16 55.98 44.80
C LYS A 778 -25.28 56.81 45.75
N SER A 779 -25.50 56.66 47.04
CA SER A 779 -24.74 57.33 48.11
C SER A 779 -23.36 56.71 48.34
N VAL A 780 -22.48 57.52 48.96
CA VAL A 780 -21.02 57.36 49.02
C VAL A 780 -20.56 56.57 50.27
N LYS A 781 -19.47 55.78 50.14
CA LYS A 781 -18.34 55.77 51.10
C LYS A 781 -17.05 55.17 50.48
N GLU A 782 -15.92 55.41 51.14
CA GLU A 782 -14.64 55.74 50.50
C GLU A 782 -13.57 54.62 50.41
N LYS A 783 -12.46 54.96 49.74
CA LYS A 783 -11.29 54.14 49.42
C LYS A 783 -10.33 53.96 50.61
N ARG A 784 -9.65 52.81 50.72
CA ARG A 784 -8.17 52.63 50.59
C ARG A 784 -7.77 51.12 50.65
N PRO A 785 -6.52 50.74 50.32
CA PRO A 785 -6.23 49.46 49.64
C PRO A 785 -5.89 48.30 50.56
N PHE A 786 -5.87 47.07 50.00
CA PHE A 786 -5.41 45.87 50.70
C PHE A 786 -4.45 45.02 49.86
N VAL A 787 -3.53 44.36 50.59
CA VAL A 787 -2.43 43.49 50.14
C VAL A 787 -2.91 42.04 50.13
N PRO A 788 -2.48 41.15 49.21
CA PRO A 788 -2.95 39.76 49.21
C PRO A 788 -2.39 38.98 50.41
N PRO A 789 -3.25 38.32 51.23
CA PRO A 789 -2.80 37.43 52.30
C PRO A 789 -2.72 35.98 51.84
N ILE A 790 -1.92 35.23 52.58
CA ILE A 790 -1.54 33.83 52.39
C ILE A 790 -2.59 32.87 52.98
N GLN A 791 -2.50 31.59 52.58
CA GLN A 791 -2.91 30.34 53.26
C GLN A 791 -4.17 29.55 52.83
N LYS A 792 -3.95 28.23 52.77
CA LYS A 792 -4.82 27.08 52.44
C LYS A 792 -5.57 26.60 53.73
N PRO A 793 -6.18 25.39 53.91
CA PRO A 793 -6.38 24.23 53.00
C PRO A 793 -7.72 23.44 53.12
N LYS A 794 -7.90 22.45 52.22
CA LYS A 794 -8.26 21.02 52.47
C LYS A 794 -8.37 20.28 51.11
N LEU A 795 -7.61 19.21 50.81
CA LEU A 795 -7.80 17.79 51.21
C LEU A 795 -9.20 17.27 50.84
N TRP A 796 -9.40 16.16 50.10
CA TRP A 796 -8.51 15.07 49.63
C TRP A 796 -8.96 14.63 48.20
N LYS A 797 -8.39 13.66 47.47
CA LYS A 797 -7.27 12.72 47.66
C LYS A 797 -6.77 12.21 46.28
N GLU A 798 -5.48 11.90 46.14
CA GLU A 798 -4.91 11.03 45.10
C GLU A 798 -3.98 10.01 45.76
N SER A 799 -3.74 8.87 45.10
CA SER A 799 -2.92 7.77 45.59
C SER A 799 -1.78 7.51 44.61
N ASP A 800 -0.62 8.13 44.84
CA ASP A 800 0.59 7.84 44.09
C ASP A 800 1.16 6.47 44.48
N TRP A 801 1.64 5.72 43.50
CA TRP A 801 2.55 4.59 43.71
C TRP A 801 3.58 4.58 42.58
N GLU A 802 4.74 5.18 42.85
CA GLU A 802 5.95 5.04 42.03
C GLU A 802 6.82 3.90 42.59
N PRO A 803 7.58 3.19 41.73
CA PRO A 803 8.35 2.01 42.14
C PRO A 803 9.63 2.37 42.89
N SER A 804 9.88 1.69 44.01
CA SER A 804 11.15 1.72 44.73
C SER A 804 12.22 0.88 44.02
N LEU A 805 13.35 1.50 43.70
CA LEU A 805 14.61 0.79 43.41
C LEU A 805 15.28 0.44 44.73
N ASP A 806 15.42 -0.86 45.01
CA ASP A 806 16.34 -1.36 46.05
C ASP A 806 17.32 -2.37 45.46
N SER A 807 18.59 -2.16 45.76
CA SER A 807 19.73 -2.95 45.31
C SER A 807 20.12 -4.02 46.33
N ILE A 808 20.34 -5.27 45.89
CA ILE A 808 21.05 -6.39 46.53
C ILE A 808 21.16 -7.50 45.47
N GLN A 809 22.20 -8.32 45.34
CA GLN A 809 23.63 -8.25 45.68
C GLN A 809 24.32 -9.40 44.88
N GLU A 810 25.62 -9.31 44.59
CA GLU A 810 26.36 -10.37 43.87
C GLU A 810 26.36 -11.72 44.61
N LEU A 811 26.15 -12.83 43.89
CA LEU A 811 26.73 -14.15 44.21
C LEU A 811 26.94 -14.99 42.92
N SER A 812 28.19 -15.07 42.47
CA SER A 812 28.76 -16.26 41.81
C SER A 812 29.24 -17.23 42.90
N PRO A 813 29.54 -18.53 42.66
CA PRO A 813 30.03 -19.16 41.41
C PRO A 813 28.93 -19.56 40.41
#